data_AF-A0A4Y2IVV0-F1
#
_entry.id   AF-A0A4Y2IVV0-F1
#
_cell.length_a   1.000
_cell.length_b   1.000
_cell.length_c   1.000
_cell.angle_alpha   90.00
_cell.angle_beta   90.00
_cell.angle_gamma   90.00
#
_symmetry.space_group_name_H-M   'P 1'
#
loop_
_entity.id
_entity.type
_entity.pdbx_description
1 polymer ?
#
loop_
_entity_poly.entity_id
_entity_poly.type
_entity_poly.pdbx_seq_one_letter_code
_entity_poly.pdbx_strand_id
1 'polypeptide(L)'
;MNHLNQVVYDKHCHLSESEEMDTREDENGQVQTDIGETDERYLNGDITENSVTNQEEAMEDEDEARSSATLRFVVPNFSRLKETALSPPTYIRNLPWKIMVMPRTTHGQDRQPTRSLGFFLQCNGESDSSTWSCNAIADLKLISQKEGVENFSRKIQHLFYSKENDWGFSHFMTWSDVLDPEKGFIKDDTVILEVSVSADAPHGVSWDSKKHTGYVGLKNQGATWETLDSFMQHDVQELCRVLLDNMESKMKGTCVEGTIPRLFEGKMTSFLRCKHVNYTSSRKEPFYDIQLNVKGKKNIIESFKDYCATETLDGENKYDAGEYGLQEAEKGIFFSSLPPVLHLHLLRFQYDPLTDQNIKINDRFEFPEKLNLEEFLKSEEETDPPVYTLHAVLVHSGDNHGGHYVVFINPKGDGKWCKFDDDVVSRCSKQEAVDHNFGGNEDDITVKHCTNAYMLVYIRDSAIADVLQPVTEQDIPDQLVERLSEERRQETLRRKERNEAHLYMTVQIVTSDSFCGHQGTDLFDPDKINYRCFKVKKMSTLRDFMELVAEQMKYPLEMIRPWPLIYRTNQTCRPVAVDLEVDSNKSIIDIADSTSPWTIFLETVEPDSGLPCIQEFDKESDVLLFFKLYDPKNKRMSYCGHTYMSINSRARSLVPILNDRAGFPEDTELLLFEEVKPNVVERIENIDLPLEKVLDELMDGDIIVFQRADINFADCELPTAKEYFR
;
A
#
# COMPACT_ATOMS: atom_id res chain seq x y z
N MET A 1 43.18 -11.36 -7.17
CA MET A 1 43.83 -10.42 -6.24
C MET A 1 43.14 -9.09 -6.43
N ASN A 2 42.06 -8.90 -5.68
CA ASN A 2 41.19 -7.73 -5.77
C ASN A 2 41.68 -6.70 -4.75
N HIS A 3 41.99 -5.49 -5.22
CA HIS A 3 42.20 -4.35 -4.35
C HIS A 3 40.91 -3.54 -4.25
N LEU A 4 40.48 -3.35 -3.01
CA LEU A 4 39.42 -2.47 -2.56
C LEU A 4 39.64 -1.02 -3.01
N ASN A 5 38.54 -0.30 -3.24
CA ASN A 5 38.44 1.10 -2.84
C ASN A 5 37.04 1.37 -2.26
N GLN A 6 36.98 1.38 -0.93
CA GLN A 6 35.91 1.95 -0.12
C GLN A 6 36.04 3.47 -0.16
N VAL A 7 35.00 4.17 -0.62
CA VAL A 7 34.86 5.62 -0.39
C VAL A 7 33.74 5.80 0.63
N VAL A 8 34.13 6.35 1.79
CA VAL A 8 33.28 6.73 2.91
C VAL A 8 32.65 8.08 2.59
N TYR A 9 31.32 8.18 2.64
CA TYR A 9 30.61 9.47 2.69
C TYR A 9 29.86 9.60 4.01
N ASP A 10 30.12 10.73 4.67
CA ASP A 10 29.59 11.15 5.96
C ASP A 10 28.07 11.29 5.96
N LYS A 11 27.44 10.76 7.01
CA LYS A 11 26.03 10.94 7.37
C LYS A 11 25.90 12.11 8.35
N HIS A 12 25.09 13.12 8.03
CA HIS A 12 24.37 13.89 9.05
C HIS A 12 23.13 14.65 8.50
N CYS A 13 22.01 14.44 9.21
CA CYS A 13 20.80 15.27 9.35
C CYS A 13 19.84 15.34 8.14
N HIS A 14 18.51 15.24 8.24
CA HIS A 14 17.53 15.32 9.34
C HIS A 14 16.37 14.33 9.08
N LEU A 15 15.93 13.61 10.12
CA LEU A 15 14.66 12.90 10.15
C LEU A 15 13.52 13.92 10.32
N SER A 16 12.68 14.10 9.31
CA SER A 16 11.34 14.66 9.46
C SER A 16 10.36 13.50 9.52
N GLU A 17 9.59 13.46 10.60
CA GLU A 17 8.55 12.49 10.92
C GLU A 17 7.57 12.32 9.74
N SER A 18 7.39 11.07 9.31
CA SER A 18 6.35 10.68 8.37
C SER A 18 5.02 10.58 9.12
N GLU A 19 4.09 11.48 8.80
CA GLU A 19 2.70 11.40 9.25
C GLU A 19 2.03 10.16 8.63
N GLU A 20 1.57 9.24 9.50
CA GLU A 20 0.73 8.11 9.12
C GLU A 20 -0.62 8.61 8.60
N MET A 21 -0.93 8.34 7.33
CA MET A 21 -2.17 8.75 6.69
C MET A 21 -3.25 7.69 6.93
N ASP A 22 -4.13 7.98 7.89
CA ASP A 22 -5.30 7.20 8.27
C ASP A 22 -6.33 7.19 7.12
N THR A 23 -6.57 6.03 6.50
CA THR A 23 -7.61 5.86 5.47
C THR A 23 -8.92 5.47 6.14
N ARG A 24 -9.80 6.46 6.32
CA ARG A 24 -11.20 6.24 6.71
C ARG A 24 -12.00 5.94 5.45
N GLU A 25 -12.49 4.70 5.32
CA GLU A 25 -13.58 4.37 4.40
C GLU A 25 -14.90 4.55 5.15
N ASP A 26 -15.76 5.42 4.64
CA ASP A 26 -17.09 5.67 5.18
C ASP A 26 -18.02 4.46 5.00
N GLU A 27 -18.51 3.94 6.13
CA GLU A 27 -19.61 2.97 6.20
C GLU A 27 -20.93 3.67 5.82
N ASN A 28 -21.52 3.31 4.68
CA ASN A 28 -22.96 3.42 4.48
C ASN A 28 -23.45 2.42 3.42
N GLY A 29 -23.79 1.23 3.88
CA GLY A 29 -24.50 0.20 3.11
C GLY A 29 -25.33 -0.64 4.06
N GLN A 30 -26.54 -0.17 4.38
CA GLN A 30 -27.54 -0.97 5.09
C GLN A 30 -27.93 -2.18 4.23
N VAL A 31 -27.45 -3.36 4.57
CA VAL A 31 -27.95 -4.63 4.04
C VAL A 31 -29.09 -5.08 4.94
N GLN A 32 -30.32 -4.90 4.46
CA GLN A 32 -31.51 -5.44 5.08
C GLN A 32 -31.53 -6.96 4.85
N THR A 33 -31.37 -7.71 5.94
CA THR A 33 -31.50 -9.16 5.97
C THR A 33 -32.89 -9.50 6.50
N ASP A 34 -33.74 -10.08 5.66
CA ASP A 34 -34.94 -10.79 6.11
C ASP A 34 -34.85 -12.25 5.67
N ILE A 35 -34.71 -13.12 6.67
CA ILE A 35 -34.86 -14.56 6.59
C ILE A 35 -36.34 -14.87 6.88
N GLY A 36 -37.00 -15.53 5.95
CA GLY A 36 -38.32 -16.12 6.15
C GLY A 36 -38.45 -17.38 5.31
N GLU A 37 -38.18 -18.52 5.93
CA GLU A 37 -38.46 -19.86 5.40
C GLU A 37 -39.95 -20.01 5.07
N THR A 38 -40.28 -20.63 3.94
CA THR A 38 -41.35 -21.65 3.85
C THR A 38 -41.26 -22.40 2.53
N ASP A 39 -41.20 -23.73 2.64
CA ASP A 39 -41.41 -24.72 1.58
C ASP A 39 -42.73 -24.49 0.82
N GLU A 40 -42.73 -24.68 -0.50
CA GLU A 40 -43.67 -25.58 -1.17
C GLU A 40 -43.28 -25.85 -2.64
N ARG A 41 -43.40 -27.13 -3.02
CA ARG A 41 -43.23 -27.67 -4.38
C ARG A 41 -44.43 -27.28 -5.25
N TYR A 42 -44.22 -27.11 -6.56
CA TYR A 42 -44.88 -27.86 -7.66
C TYR A 42 -44.99 -27.07 -8.99
N LEU A 43 -44.54 -27.75 -10.05
CA LEU A 43 -45.10 -27.83 -11.41
C LEU A 43 -44.84 -26.74 -12.48
N ASN A 44 -44.28 -27.26 -13.59
CA ASN A 44 -44.23 -26.72 -14.95
C ASN A 44 -45.57 -26.18 -15.48
N GLY A 45 -45.51 -25.17 -16.36
CA GLY A 45 -46.64 -24.77 -17.19
C GLY A 45 -46.32 -23.66 -18.19
N ASP A 46 -46.02 -24.09 -19.41
CA ASP A 46 -46.13 -23.47 -20.74
C ASP A 46 -46.36 -21.97 -21.00
N ILE A 47 -45.67 -21.60 -22.09
CA ILE A 47 -45.79 -20.47 -23.02
C ILE A 47 -47.24 -20.11 -23.38
N THR A 48 -47.55 -18.80 -23.39
CA THR A 48 -48.48 -18.21 -24.36
C THR A 48 -48.01 -16.82 -24.81
N GLU A 49 -47.75 -16.69 -26.12
CA GLU A 49 -47.70 -15.45 -26.87
C GLU A 49 -49.10 -14.79 -26.95
N ASN A 50 -49.17 -13.48 -26.72
CA ASN A 50 -49.84 -12.47 -27.55
C ASN A 50 -50.23 -11.24 -26.71
N SER A 51 -49.63 -10.09 -26.98
CA SER A 51 -50.29 -9.02 -27.75
C SER A 51 -49.48 -7.72 -27.69
N VAL A 52 -49.07 -7.29 -28.86
CA VAL A 52 -48.54 -5.96 -29.21
C VAL A 52 -49.56 -4.89 -28.84
N THR A 53 -49.14 -3.86 -28.07
CA THR A 53 -49.27 -2.42 -28.37
C THR A 53 -48.77 -1.62 -27.16
N ASN A 54 -47.60 -1.00 -27.30
CA ASN A 54 -47.22 0.34 -26.81
C ASN A 54 -45.73 0.54 -27.10
N GLN A 55 -45.42 0.77 -28.38
CA GLN A 55 -44.21 1.46 -28.77
C GLN A 55 -44.56 2.95 -28.81
N GLU A 56 -44.00 3.71 -27.87
CA GLU A 56 -43.60 5.12 -27.97
C GLU A 56 -43.27 5.62 -26.56
N GLU A 57 -42.20 5.08 -25.98
CA GLU A 57 -41.40 5.66 -24.89
C GLU A 57 -40.19 4.73 -24.64
N ALA A 58 -39.37 4.53 -25.68
CA ALA A 58 -38.02 4.04 -25.49
C ALA A 58 -37.15 5.29 -25.22
N MET A 59 -37.04 5.66 -23.94
CA MET A 59 -36.00 6.59 -23.51
C MET A 59 -34.64 5.98 -23.87
N GLU A 60 -33.84 6.76 -24.60
CA GLU A 60 -32.45 6.46 -24.93
C GLU A 60 -31.67 6.24 -23.63
N ASP A 61 -31.30 4.99 -23.34
CA ASP A 61 -30.22 4.69 -22.40
C ASP A 61 -28.91 5.22 -23.03
N GLU A 62 -28.62 6.52 -22.86
CA GLU A 62 -27.31 7.08 -23.20
C GLU A 62 -26.26 6.34 -22.36
N ASP A 63 -25.27 5.72 -23.02
CA ASP A 63 -24.12 5.09 -22.37
C ASP A 63 -23.34 6.15 -21.55
N GLU A 64 -23.64 6.25 -20.25
CA GLU A 64 -23.01 7.20 -19.31
C GLU A 64 -21.48 7.00 -19.21
N ALA A 65 -20.99 5.81 -19.58
CA ALA A 65 -19.57 5.45 -19.57
C ALA A 65 -18.84 5.81 -20.87
N ARG A 66 -19.52 6.46 -21.83
CA ARG A 66 -18.94 6.92 -23.09
C ARG A 66 -17.66 7.72 -22.87
N SER A 67 -16.71 7.55 -23.80
CA SER A 67 -15.40 8.23 -23.75
C SER A 67 -15.45 9.69 -24.17
N SER A 68 -16.49 10.08 -24.89
CA SER A 68 -16.66 11.45 -25.38
C SER A 68 -18.13 11.78 -25.58
N ALA A 69 -18.47 13.07 -25.48
CA ALA A 69 -19.79 13.59 -25.77
C ALA A 69 -19.71 15.08 -26.10
N THR A 70 -20.78 15.63 -26.66
CA THR A 70 -20.93 17.06 -26.89
C THR A 70 -22.05 17.61 -26.01
N LEU A 71 -21.70 18.52 -25.11
CA LEU A 71 -22.64 19.25 -24.27
C LEU A 71 -23.09 20.51 -24.98
N ARG A 72 -24.36 20.88 -24.84
CA ARG A 72 -24.90 22.13 -25.38
C ARG A 72 -25.67 22.88 -24.30
N PHE A 73 -25.36 24.16 -24.13
CA PHE A 73 -26.02 25.03 -23.15
C PHE A 73 -26.52 26.31 -23.82
N VAL A 74 -27.84 26.52 -23.73
CA VAL A 74 -28.52 27.70 -24.24
C VAL A 74 -28.75 28.64 -23.07
N VAL A 75 -28.15 29.83 -23.12
CA VAL A 75 -28.25 30.85 -22.06
C VAL A 75 -29.24 31.92 -22.47
N PRO A 76 -30.48 31.92 -21.93
CA PRO A 76 -31.45 32.97 -22.21
C PRO A 76 -31.16 34.24 -21.41
N ASN A 77 -31.68 35.38 -21.87
CA ASN A 77 -31.50 36.70 -21.24
C ASN A 77 -30.02 37.05 -20.99
N PHE A 78 -29.14 36.68 -21.94
CA PHE A 78 -27.70 36.73 -21.77
C PHE A 78 -27.20 38.14 -21.42
N SER A 79 -27.76 39.19 -22.03
CA SER A 79 -27.41 40.59 -21.75
C SER A 79 -27.54 40.97 -20.27
N ARG A 80 -28.43 40.30 -19.53
CA ARG A 80 -28.74 40.54 -18.11
C ARG A 80 -28.09 39.56 -17.15
N LEU A 81 -27.32 38.58 -17.64
CA LEU A 81 -26.63 37.62 -16.80
C LEU A 81 -25.76 38.35 -15.77
N LYS A 82 -25.81 37.99 -14.48
CA LYS A 82 -25.00 38.61 -13.42
C LYS A 82 -24.19 37.60 -12.62
N GLU A 83 -24.76 36.43 -12.42
CA GLU A 83 -24.18 35.33 -11.65
C GLU A 83 -23.73 34.20 -12.58
N THR A 84 -23.06 33.22 -11.99
CA THR A 84 -22.65 32.00 -12.67
C THR A 84 -23.88 31.17 -13.03
N ALA A 85 -23.92 30.66 -14.26
CA ALA A 85 -24.91 29.71 -14.74
C ALA A 85 -24.23 28.39 -15.11
N LEU A 86 -24.82 27.28 -14.68
CA LEU A 86 -24.39 25.92 -15.01
C LEU A 86 -25.40 25.25 -15.93
N SER A 87 -24.92 24.47 -16.89
CA SER A 87 -25.78 23.59 -17.68
C SER A 87 -26.25 22.39 -16.86
N PRO A 88 -27.31 21.69 -17.31
CA PRO A 88 -27.56 20.32 -16.90
C PRO A 88 -26.30 19.44 -17.10
N PRO A 89 -26.09 18.42 -16.25
CA PRO A 89 -24.97 17.52 -16.42
C PRO A 89 -25.13 16.64 -17.65
N THR A 90 -24.01 16.32 -18.29
CA THR A 90 -23.90 15.26 -19.28
C THR A 90 -22.86 14.26 -18.77
N TYR A 91 -23.21 12.98 -18.76
CA TYR A 91 -22.32 11.95 -18.25
C TYR A 91 -21.33 11.49 -19.33
N ILE A 92 -20.05 11.49 -18.95
CA ILE A 92 -18.92 10.97 -19.73
C ILE A 92 -18.01 10.30 -18.72
N ARG A 93 -17.66 9.03 -18.95
CA ARG A 93 -16.94 8.18 -17.99
C ARG A 93 -17.61 8.11 -16.61
N ASN A 94 -18.94 8.11 -16.56
CA ASN A 94 -19.75 8.12 -15.33
C ASN A 94 -19.51 9.34 -14.41
N LEU A 95 -18.87 10.40 -14.92
CA LEU A 95 -18.71 11.67 -14.21
C LEU A 95 -19.68 12.71 -14.79
N PRO A 96 -20.27 13.58 -13.95
CA PRO A 96 -21.14 14.65 -14.44
C PRO A 96 -20.29 15.82 -14.95
N TRP A 97 -20.39 16.12 -16.25
CA TRP A 97 -19.77 17.28 -16.88
C TRP A 97 -20.79 18.39 -17.08
N LYS A 98 -20.42 19.64 -16.78
CA LYS A 98 -21.30 20.81 -16.91
C LYS A 98 -20.57 21.96 -17.61
N ILE A 99 -21.29 22.69 -18.45
CA ILE A 99 -20.83 23.98 -18.98
C ILE A 99 -21.05 25.04 -17.89
N MET A 100 -20.00 25.79 -17.54
CA MET A 100 -20.06 26.89 -16.59
C MET A 100 -19.81 28.22 -17.29
N VAL A 101 -20.74 29.16 -17.08
CA VAL A 101 -20.73 30.47 -17.73
C VAL A 101 -20.87 31.54 -16.68
N MET A 102 -20.02 32.56 -16.74
CA MET A 102 -20.11 33.69 -15.83
C MET A 102 -19.57 34.97 -16.46
N PRO A 103 -20.15 36.14 -16.16
CA PRO A 103 -19.53 37.40 -16.51
C PRO A 103 -18.27 37.63 -15.66
N ARG A 104 -17.17 37.98 -16.31
CA ARG A 104 -15.91 38.36 -15.65
C ARG A 104 -15.67 39.85 -15.86
N THR A 105 -15.25 40.54 -14.80
CA THR A 105 -14.90 41.97 -14.85
C THR A 105 -13.44 42.11 -14.45
N THR A 106 -12.66 42.76 -15.31
CA THR A 106 -11.26 43.10 -15.02
C THR A 106 -11.17 44.58 -14.66
N HIS A 107 -10.61 44.87 -13.49
CA HIS A 107 -10.29 46.22 -13.04
C HIS A 107 -8.79 46.47 -13.25
N GLY A 108 -8.42 47.08 -14.38
CA GLY A 108 -7.07 47.58 -14.57
C GLY A 108 -6.86 48.87 -13.77
N GLN A 109 -5.66 49.09 -13.23
CA GLN A 109 -5.32 50.24 -12.37
C GLN A 109 -5.51 51.64 -13.00
N ASP A 110 -5.91 51.75 -14.28
CA ASP A 110 -6.23 53.05 -14.93
C ASP A 110 -7.15 52.92 -16.18
N ARG A 111 -7.97 51.86 -16.27
CA ARG A 111 -8.92 51.67 -17.40
C ARG A 111 -10.33 51.35 -16.91
N GLN A 112 -11.33 51.81 -17.68
CA GLN A 112 -12.74 51.44 -17.51
C GLN A 112 -12.90 49.92 -17.36
N PRO A 113 -13.77 49.44 -16.46
CA PRO A 113 -13.96 48.01 -16.23
C PRO A 113 -14.39 47.32 -17.52
N THR A 114 -13.57 46.41 -18.01
CA THR A 114 -13.90 45.60 -19.19
C THR A 114 -14.60 44.33 -18.74
N ARG A 115 -15.80 44.13 -19.27
CA ARG A 115 -16.59 42.92 -19.04
C ARG A 115 -16.29 41.90 -20.14
N SER A 116 -16.14 40.64 -19.76
CA SER A 116 -15.90 39.53 -20.67
C SER A 116 -16.76 38.32 -20.31
N LEU A 117 -16.93 37.43 -21.29
CA LEU A 117 -17.54 36.13 -21.10
C LEU A 117 -16.50 35.16 -20.52
N GLY A 118 -16.75 34.69 -19.30
CA GLY A 118 -16.07 33.54 -18.72
C GLY A 118 -16.78 32.25 -19.15
N PHE A 119 -16.04 31.31 -19.70
CA PHE A 119 -16.56 30.04 -20.20
C PHE A 119 -15.63 28.91 -19.78
N PHE A 120 -16.16 27.99 -18.98
CA PHE A 120 -15.44 26.90 -18.34
C PHE A 120 -16.20 25.59 -18.52
N LEU A 121 -15.47 24.49 -18.42
CA LEU A 121 -16.00 23.14 -18.29
C LEU A 121 -15.77 22.71 -16.85
N GLN A 122 -16.82 22.25 -16.18
CA GLN A 122 -16.76 21.67 -14.85
C GLN A 122 -16.93 20.15 -14.95
N CYS A 123 -16.17 19.40 -14.15
CA CYS A 123 -16.23 17.95 -14.03
C CYS A 123 -16.41 17.58 -12.55
N ASN A 124 -17.44 16.80 -12.24
CA ASN A 124 -17.67 16.23 -10.91
C ASN A 124 -17.60 17.23 -9.73
N GLY A 125 -18.03 18.48 -9.96
CA GLY A 125 -17.89 19.58 -9.00
C GLY A 125 -18.75 19.49 -7.73
N GLU A 126 -19.66 18.52 -7.66
CA GLU A 126 -20.52 18.26 -6.49
C GLU A 126 -20.01 17.12 -5.59
N SER A 127 -18.90 16.46 -5.98
CA SER A 127 -18.35 15.33 -5.22
C SER A 127 -17.57 15.79 -3.99
N ASP A 128 -17.86 15.20 -2.84
CA ASP A 128 -17.10 15.39 -1.58
C ASP A 128 -15.77 14.61 -1.57
N SER A 129 -15.56 13.69 -2.50
CA SER A 129 -14.33 12.90 -2.58
C SER A 129 -13.15 13.76 -3.04
N SER A 130 -12.04 13.67 -2.31
CA SER A 130 -10.78 14.33 -2.65
C SER A 130 -9.87 13.52 -3.58
N THR A 131 -10.17 12.24 -3.80
CA THR A 131 -9.24 11.24 -4.37
C THR A 131 -9.48 10.93 -5.84
N TRP A 132 -10.48 11.53 -6.47
CA TRP A 132 -10.77 11.29 -7.88
C TRP A 132 -9.94 12.18 -8.81
N SER A 133 -9.64 11.67 -10.00
CA SER A 133 -9.09 12.48 -11.08
C SER A 133 -9.54 11.99 -12.46
N CYS A 134 -9.66 12.90 -13.42
CA CYS A 134 -10.04 12.60 -14.80
C CYS A 134 -9.36 13.58 -15.75
N ASN A 135 -8.50 13.06 -16.63
CA ASN A 135 -7.89 13.86 -17.69
C ASN A 135 -8.84 13.96 -18.89
N ALA A 136 -8.99 15.16 -19.46
CA ALA A 136 -9.82 15.35 -20.62
C ALA A 136 -9.31 16.44 -21.56
N ILE A 137 -9.63 16.27 -22.84
CA ILE A 137 -9.48 17.28 -23.90
C ILE A 137 -10.88 17.78 -24.25
N ALA A 138 -11.05 19.10 -24.33
CA ALA A 138 -12.33 19.69 -24.71
C ALA A 138 -12.18 20.85 -25.69
N ASP A 139 -13.15 21.00 -26.58
CA ASP A 139 -13.26 22.12 -27.52
C ASP A 139 -14.48 22.97 -27.12
N LEU A 140 -14.23 24.14 -26.55
CA LEU A 140 -15.24 25.08 -26.08
C LEU A 140 -15.62 26.01 -27.23
N LYS A 141 -16.89 25.95 -27.67
CA LYS A 141 -17.41 26.67 -28.82
C LYS A 141 -18.54 27.62 -28.44
N LEU A 142 -18.44 28.85 -28.92
CA LEU A 142 -19.55 29.80 -28.99
C LEU A 142 -20.15 29.70 -30.39
N ILE A 143 -21.40 29.25 -30.46
CA ILE A 143 -22.08 28.95 -31.72
C ILE A 143 -22.61 30.24 -32.34
N SER A 144 -22.27 30.46 -33.61
CA SER A 144 -22.88 31.51 -34.43
C SER A 144 -24.32 31.15 -34.76
N GLN A 145 -25.21 32.13 -34.63
CA GLN A 145 -26.64 32.04 -34.94
C GLN A 145 -27.00 32.84 -36.21
N LYS A 146 -26.00 33.37 -36.92
CA LYS A 146 -26.13 34.13 -38.17
C LYS A 146 -25.48 33.36 -39.32
N GLU A 147 -26.19 33.23 -40.43
CA GLU A 147 -25.72 32.54 -41.61
C GLU A 147 -24.45 33.23 -42.19
N GLY A 148 -23.43 32.44 -42.50
CA GLY A 148 -22.15 32.93 -43.03
C GLY A 148 -21.14 33.42 -41.99
N VAL A 149 -21.44 33.38 -40.69
CA VAL A 149 -20.48 33.68 -39.62
C VAL A 149 -20.02 32.38 -38.95
N GLU A 150 -18.71 32.18 -38.83
CA GLU A 150 -18.12 30.99 -38.22
C GLU A 150 -18.26 30.97 -36.69
N ASN A 151 -18.27 29.76 -36.12
CA ASN A 151 -18.23 29.57 -34.67
C ASN A 151 -16.87 30.00 -34.11
N PHE A 152 -16.87 30.55 -32.90
CA PHE A 152 -15.62 30.86 -32.21
C PHE A 152 -15.29 29.74 -31.22
N SER A 153 -14.12 29.11 -31.34
CA SER A 153 -13.73 28.00 -30.47
C SER A 153 -12.34 28.13 -29.87
N ARG A 154 -12.15 27.51 -28.71
CA ARG A 154 -10.83 27.31 -28.09
C ARG A 154 -10.78 25.95 -27.43
N LYS A 155 -9.64 25.29 -27.57
CA LYS A 155 -9.38 23.98 -26.98
C LYS A 155 -8.74 24.11 -25.60
N ILE A 156 -9.04 23.15 -24.74
CA ILE A 156 -8.38 22.92 -23.45
C ILE A 156 -7.97 21.46 -23.34
N GLN A 157 -6.92 21.22 -22.57
CA GLN A 157 -6.58 19.89 -22.05
C GLN A 157 -6.25 20.06 -20.57
N HIS A 158 -6.87 19.28 -19.70
CA HIS A 158 -6.76 19.46 -18.26
C HIS A 158 -6.96 18.15 -17.49
N LEU A 159 -6.23 18.00 -16.37
CA LEU A 159 -6.46 16.97 -15.37
C LEU A 159 -7.46 17.49 -14.33
N PHE A 160 -8.72 17.11 -14.42
CA PHE A 160 -9.74 17.51 -13.45
C PHE A 160 -9.63 16.66 -12.19
N TYR A 161 -9.73 17.30 -11.02
CA TYR A 161 -9.74 16.65 -9.69
C TYR A 161 -10.41 17.57 -8.67
N SER A 162 -10.58 17.12 -7.44
CA SER A 162 -11.34 17.83 -6.39
C SER A 162 -11.02 19.33 -6.23
N LYS A 163 -9.73 19.73 -6.28
CA LYS A 163 -9.32 21.15 -6.13
C LYS A 163 -9.41 21.97 -7.42
N GLU A 164 -9.27 21.34 -8.57
CA GLU A 164 -9.36 21.97 -9.90
C GLU A 164 -10.41 21.23 -10.72
N ASN A 165 -11.66 21.28 -10.22
CA ASN A 165 -12.80 20.60 -10.82
C ASN A 165 -13.42 21.38 -11.98
N ASP A 166 -12.98 22.61 -12.23
CA ASP A 166 -13.35 23.41 -13.39
C ASP A 166 -12.12 23.98 -14.10
N TRP A 167 -12.20 24.07 -15.43
CA TRP A 167 -11.12 24.64 -16.24
C TRP A 167 -11.67 25.30 -17.50
N GLY A 168 -11.02 26.38 -17.93
CA GLY A 168 -11.46 27.16 -19.09
C GLY A 168 -10.89 28.57 -19.11
N PHE A 169 -11.67 29.51 -19.65
CA PHE A 169 -11.19 30.85 -19.94
C PHE A 169 -11.97 31.91 -19.18
N SER A 170 -11.27 32.65 -18.32
CA SER A 170 -11.83 33.87 -17.68
C SER A 170 -12.07 35.02 -18.68
N HIS A 171 -11.41 35.02 -19.83
CA HIS A 171 -11.63 35.96 -20.92
C HIS A 171 -11.74 35.18 -22.24
N PHE A 172 -12.88 34.52 -22.44
CA PHE A 172 -13.15 33.77 -23.66
C PHE A 172 -13.40 34.71 -24.84
N MET A 173 -14.31 35.67 -24.67
CA MET A 173 -14.64 36.72 -25.62
C MET A 173 -15.05 38.01 -24.87
N THR A 174 -14.85 39.18 -25.47
CA THR A 174 -15.30 40.43 -24.85
C THR A 174 -16.82 40.48 -24.81
N TRP A 175 -17.40 41.07 -23.76
CA TRP A 175 -18.85 41.10 -23.59
C TRP A 175 -19.54 41.90 -24.70
N SER A 176 -18.90 42.97 -25.18
CA SER A 176 -19.38 43.77 -26.31
C SER A 176 -19.44 42.96 -27.60
N ASP A 177 -18.46 42.10 -27.86
CA ASP A 177 -18.42 41.30 -29.09
C ASP A 177 -19.49 40.21 -29.10
N VAL A 178 -19.79 39.61 -27.94
CA VAL A 178 -20.87 38.61 -27.83
C VAL A 178 -22.24 39.25 -28.04
N LEU A 179 -22.42 40.48 -27.54
CA LEU A 179 -23.67 41.23 -27.66
C LEU A 179 -23.87 41.92 -29.02
N ASP A 180 -22.84 42.00 -29.87
CA ASP A 180 -22.93 42.63 -31.18
C ASP A 180 -23.73 41.74 -32.15
N PRO A 181 -24.94 42.16 -32.57
CA PRO A 181 -25.76 41.38 -33.50
C PRO A 181 -25.09 41.18 -34.86
N GLU A 182 -24.14 42.04 -35.24
CA GLU A 182 -23.41 41.90 -36.50
C GLU A 182 -22.46 40.70 -36.47
N LYS A 183 -21.89 40.39 -35.29
CA LYS A 183 -21.03 39.23 -35.05
C LYS A 183 -21.79 37.91 -34.93
N GLY A 184 -23.12 37.94 -34.84
CA GLY A 184 -23.97 36.76 -35.01
C GLY A 184 -24.02 35.78 -33.84
N PHE A 185 -23.33 36.01 -32.73
CA PHE A 185 -23.32 35.08 -31.58
C PHE A 185 -24.56 35.15 -30.69
N ILE A 186 -25.31 36.26 -30.78
CA ILE A 186 -26.54 36.48 -30.01
C ILE A 186 -27.75 36.60 -30.93
N LYS A 187 -28.86 35.95 -30.55
CA LYS A 187 -30.18 36.08 -31.18
C LYS A 187 -31.25 35.97 -30.10
N ASP A 188 -32.24 36.85 -30.14
CA ASP A 188 -33.34 36.89 -29.15
C ASP A 188 -32.83 36.88 -27.68
N ASP A 189 -31.80 37.70 -27.42
CA ASP A 189 -31.07 37.78 -26.13
C ASP A 189 -30.57 36.42 -25.60
N THR A 190 -30.29 35.50 -26.51
CA THR A 190 -29.90 34.12 -26.22
C THR A 190 -28.57 33.79 -26.88
N VAL A 191 -27.70 33.11 -26.14
CA VAL A 191 -26.40 32.61 -26.61
C VAL A 191 -26.36 31.09 -26.52
N ILE A 192 -25.70 30.43 -27.48
CA ILE A 192 -25.56 28.98 -27.52
C ILE A 192 -24.08 28.62 -27.37
N LEU A 193 -23.80 27.83 -26.34
CA LEU A 193 -22.48 27.31 -26.03
C LEU A 193 -22.48 25.81 -26.24
N GLU A 194 -21.38 25.30 -26.77
CA GLU A 194 -21.19 23.88 -27.04
C GLU A 194 -19.80 23.48 -26.56
N VAL A 195 -19.69 22.31 -25.94
CA VAL A 195 -18.39 21.76 -25.53
C VAL A 195 -18.33 20.31 -25.96
N SER A 196 -17.42 19.99 -26.88
CA SER A 196 -17.09 18.60 -27.22
C SER A 196 -15.98 18.13 -26.29
N VAL A 197 -16.26 17.14 -25.45
CA VAL A 197 -15.35 16.60 -24.44
C VAL A 197 -14.94 15.17 -24.83
N SER A 198 -13.65 14.86 -24.71
CA SER A 198 -13.10 13.52 -24.76
C SER A 198 -12.30 13.27 -23.49
N ALA A 199 -12.71 12.28 -22.70
CA ALA A 199 -12.20 12.02 -21.37
C ALA A 199 -11.53 10.64 -21.26
N ASP A 200 -10.40 10.62 -20.59
CA ASP A 200 -9.74 9.39 -20.13
C ASP A 200 -10.57 8.74 -19.01
N ALA A 201 -10.42 7.43 -18.82
CA ALA A 201 -11.07 6.78 -17.71
C ALA A 201 -10.57 7.35 -16.36
N PRO A 202 -11.47 7.68 -15.43
CA PRO A 202 -11.12 8.35 -14.19
C PRO A 202 -10.53 7.40 -13.16
N HIS A 203 -9.66 7.94 -12.30
CA HIS A 203 -9.13 7.25 -11.12
C HIS A 203 -9.89 7.70 -9.87
N GLY A 204 -9.89 6.87 -8.82
CA GLY A 204 -10.47 7.21 -7.51
C GLY A 204 -12.00 7.29 -7.49
N VAL A 205 -12.67 6.80 -8.54
CA VAL A 205 -14.12 6.56 -8.59
C VAL A 205 -14.39 5.09 -8.91
N SER A 206 -15.61 4.62 -8.67
CA SER A 206 -16.01 3.24 -8.99
C SER A 206 -16.00 3.03 -10.52
N TRP A 207 -14.84 2.70 -11.07
CA TRP A 207 -14.66 2.31 -12.46
C TRP A 207 -14.53 0.79 -12.54
N ASP A 208 -15.58 0.13 -13.06
CA ASP A 208 -15.54 -1.32 -13.28
C ASP A 208 -14.86 -1.62 -14.63
N SER A 209 -13.53 -1.69 -14.59
CA SER A 209 -12.67 -2.07 -15.72
C SER A 209 -13.17 -3.34 -16.42
N LYS A 210 -13.61 -4.34 -15.65
CA LYS A 210 -14.04 -5.65 -16.17
C LYS A 210 -15.35 -5.53 -16.93
N LYS A 211 -16.32 -4.80 -16.39
CA LYS A 211 -17.61 -4.55 -17.06
C LYS A 211 -17.44 -3.85 -18.40
N HIS A 212 -16.58 -2.82 -18.47
CA HIS A 212 -16.45 -1.99 -19.66
C HIS A 212 -15.50 -2.55 -20.73
N THR A 213 -14.46 -3.28 -20.32
CA THR A 213 -13.41 -3.73 -21.26
C THR A 213 -13.34 -5.24 -21.41
N GLY A 214 -13.83 -5.98 -20.41
CA GLY A 214 -13.58 -7.42 -20.23
C GLY A 214 -12.30 -7.75 -19.47
N TYR A 215 -11.50 -6.74 -19.11
CA TYR A 215 -10.18 -6.89 -18.48
C TYR A 215 -10.12 -6.15 -17.14
N VAL A 216 -9.24 -6.61 -16.25
CA VAL A 216 -8.99 -5.99 -14.93
C VAL A 216 -7.62 -5.33 -14.93
N GLY A 217 -7.50 -4.23 -14.17
CA GLY A 217 -6.24 -3.53 -13.97
C GLY A 217 -5.46 -4.08 -12.76
N LEU A 218 -4.27 -3.53 -12.54
CA LEU A 218 -3.39 -3.85 -11.43
C LEU A 218 -3.37 -2.69 -10.44
N LYS A 219 -3.72 -2.95 -9.18
CA LYS A 219 -3.64 -1.90 -8.15
C LYS A 219 -2.18 -1.56 -7.86
N ASN A 220 -1.90 -0.27 -7.86
CA ASN A 220 -0.61 0.27 -7.46
C ASN A 220 -0.46 0.10 -5.94
N GLN A 221 0.33 -0.89 -5.50
CA GLN A 221 0.62 -1.12 -4.07
C GLN A 221 1.86 -0.34 -3.60
N GLY A 222 2.24 0.74 -4.28
CA GLY A 222 3.57 1.33 -4.12
C GLY A 222 4.64 0.49 -4.82
N ALA A 223 5.92 0.87 -4.64
CA ALA A 223 7.06 0.25 -5.31
C ALA A 223 6.87 -1.27 -5.44
N THR A 224 6.90 -1.77 -6.67
CA THR A 224 6.64 -3.18 -7.02
C THR A 224 7.66 -4.17 -6.41
N TRP A 225 8.57 -3.67 -5.57
CA TRP A 225 9.62 -4.35 -4.83
C TRP A 225 9.61 -3.83 -3.39
N GLU A 226 9.72 -4.73 -2.41
CA GLU A 226 9.93 -4.32 -1.01
C GLU A 226 11.21 -3.46 -0.91
N THR A 227 11.14 -2.41 -0.08
CA THR A 227 11.97 -1.19 -0.03
C THR A 227 13.50 -1.33 -0.01
N LEU A 228 14.08 -2.53 -0.05
CA LEU A 228 15.54 -2.70 -0.14
C LEU A 228 16.06 -2.86 -1.57
N ASP A 229 15.30 -3.46 -2.49
CA ASP A 229 15.73 -3.66 -3.90
C ASP A 229 15.24 -2.52 -4.82
N SER A 230 14.27 -1.71 -4.38
CA SER A 230 13.77 -0.53 -5.11
C SER A 230 14.80 0.60 -5.28
N PHE A 231 15.94 0.53 -4.57
CA PHE A 231 17.04 1.49 -4.73
C PHE A 231 17.88 1.23 -5.99
N MET A 232 17.69 0.08 -6.65
CA MET A 232 18.23 -0.18 -7.98
C MET A 232 17.14 0.12 -9.01
N GLN A 233 17.32 1.20 -9.78
CA GLN A 233 16.52 1.42 -10.99
C GLN A 233 16.83 0.28 -11.98
N HIS A 234 16.00 -0.75 -11.99
CA HIS A 234 16.05 -1.80 -12.99
C HIS A 234 15.32 -1.34 -14.26
N ASP A 235 15.95 -1.48 -15.42
CA ASP A 235 15.26 -1.30 -16.71
C ASP A 235 14.21 -2.41 -16.86
N VAL A 236 13.10 -2.13 -17.57
CA VAL A 236 12.03 -3.09 -17.87
C VAL A 236 12.56 -4.35 -18.54
N GLN A 237 13.65 -4.24 -19.29
CA GLN A 237 14.34 -5.39 -19.87
C GLN A 237 14.87 -6.36 -18.79
N GLU A 238 15.46 -5.84 -17.72
CA GLU A 238 16.03 -6.66 -16.66
C GLU A 238 14.93 -7.41 -15.91
N LEU A 239 13.83 -6.71 -15.56
CA LEU A 239 12.67 -7.34 -14.94
C LEU A 239 12.07 -8.43 -15.83
N CYS A 240 11.88 -8.13 -17.13
CA CYS A 240 11.34 -9.09 -18.08
C CYS A 240 12.22 -10.33 -18.17
N ARG A 241 13.54 -10.17 -18.28
CA ARG A 241 14.48 -11.29 -18.37
C ARG A 241 14.54 -12.09 -17.07
N VAL A 242 14.60 -11.44 -15.91
CA VAL A 242 14.58 -12.11 -14.61
C VAL A 242 13.31 -12.97 -14.45
N LEU A 243 12.15 -12.44 -14.85
CA LEU A 243 10.88 -13.17 -14.78
C LEU A 243 10.84 -14.34 -15.77
N LEU A 244 11.23 -14.12 -17.03
CA LEU A 244 11.25 -15.15 -18.07
C LEU A 244 12.24 -16.28 -17.73
N ASP A 245 13.44 -15.95 -17.26
CA ASP A 245 14.47 -16.91 -16.85
C ASP A 245 14.00 -17.72 -15.62
N ASN A 246 13.34 -17.06 -14.65
CA ASN A 246 12.76 -17.73 -13.48
C ASN A 246 11.67 -18.73 -13.91
N MET A 247 10.76 -18.31 -14.79
CA MET A 247 9.72 -19.18 -15.34
C MET A 247 10.32 -20.35 -16.12
N GLU A 248 11.29 -20.10 -17.01
CA GLU A 248 11.95 -21.16 -17.77
C GLU A 248 12.60 -22.19 -16.84
N SER A 249 13.30 -21.73 -15.80
CA SER A 249 13.92 -22.59 -14.79
C SER A 249 12.90 -23.46 -14.05
N LYS A 250 11.72 -22.90 -13.73
CA LYS A 250 10.62 -23.64 -13.08
C LYS A 250 9.86 -24.58 -14.01
N MET A 251 9.86 -24.32 -15.32
CA MET A 251 9.22 -25.15 -16.34
C MET A 251 10.08 -26.36 -16.75
N LYS A 252 11.39 -26.38 -16.44
CA LYS A 252 12.27 -27.52 -16.74
C LYS A 252 11.78 -28.80 -16.04
N GLY A 253 11.66 -29.89 -16.81
CA GLY A 253 11.13 -31.16 -16.32
C GLY A 253 9.60 -31.25 -16.25
N THR A 254 8.89 -30.25 -16.78
CA THR A 254 7.41 -30.27 -16.90
C THR A 254 6.97 -30.51 -18.36
N CYS A 255 5.67 -30.70 -18.60
CA CYS A 255 5.14 -30.87 -19.96
C CYS A 255 5.23 -29.62 -20.85
N VAL A 256 5.55 -28.45 -20.27
CA VAL A 256 5.66 -27.16 -20.98
C VAL A 256 7.12 -26.66 -21.04
N GLU A 257 8.09 -27.55 -20.85
CA GLU A 257 9.52 -27.23 -20.97
C GLU A 257 9.85 -26.61 -22.34
N GLY A 258 10.72 -25.59 -22.35
CA GLY A 258 11.17 -24.93 -23.57
C GLY A 258 10.16 -23.94 -24.18
N THR A 259 9.04 -23.65 -23.50
CA THR A 259 8.03 -22.69 -23.99
C THR A 259 8.60 -21.27 -24.13
N ILE A 260 9.42 -20.81 -23.18
CA ILE A 260 10.02 -19.46 -23.23
C ILE A 260 10.97 -19.31 -24.44
N PRO A 261 11.99 -20.17 -24.64
CA PRO A 261 12.80 -20.13 -25.86
C PRO A 261 11.97 -20.26 -27.14
N ARG A 262 10.95 -21.13 -27.17
CA ARG A 262 10.09 -21.31 -28.36
C ARG A 262 9.37 -20.02 -28.78
N LEU A 263 8.95 -19.20 -27.82
CA LEU A 263 8.18 -17.98 -28.09
C LEU A 263 9.06 -16.74 -28.33
N PHE A 264 10.18 -16.63 -27.61
CA PHE A 264 10.97 -15.39 -27.54
C PHE A 264 12.41 -15.52 -28.08
N GLU A 265 12.98 -16.73 -28.21
CA GLU A 265 14.36 -16.89 -28.68
C GLU A 265 14.47 -16.69 -30.20
N GLY A 266 15.16 -15.63 -30.59
CA GLY A 266 15.71 -15.46 -31.93
C GLY A 266 17.19 -15.83 -31.98
N LYS A 267 17.76 -15.92 -33.19
CA LYS A 267 19.20 -16.16 -33.39
C LYS A 267 19.79 -15.09 -34.28
N MET A 268 20.83 -14.42 -33.80
CA MET A 268 21.62 -13.48 -34.58
C MET A 268 23.01 -14.03 -34.82
N THR A 269 23.63 -13.64 -35.93
CA THR A 269 25.02 -13.97 -36.23
C THR A 269 25.83 -12.69 -36.35
N SER A 270 26.77 -12.50 -35.42
CA SER A 270 27.81 -11.47 -35.54
C SER A 270 28.92 -12.02 -36.42
N PHE A 271 29.29 -11.28 -37.46
CA PHE A 271 30.41 -11.62 -38.33
C PHE A 271 31.50 -10.56 -38.23
N LEU A 272 32.73 -10.99 -38.45
CA LEU A 272 33.90 -10.16 -38.57
C LEU A 272 34.75 -10.66 -39.74
N ARG A 273 35.09 -9.78 -40.67
CA ARG A 273 35.86 -10.10 -41.87
C ARG A 273 37.03 -9.13 -42.03
N CYS A 274 38.26 -9.64 -42.01
CA CYS A 274 39.43 -8.80 -42.24
C CYS A 274 39.53 -8.38 -43.71
N LYS A 275 39.95 -7.14 -43.98
CA LYS A 275 40.03 -6.58 -45.35
C LYS A 275 41.26 -7.07 -46.12
N HIS A 276 42.39 -7.26 -45.43
CA HIS A 276 43.69 -7.53 -46.05
C HIS A 276 44.19 -8.97 -45.85
N VAL A 277 43.55 -9.75 -44.99
CA VAL A 277 43.86 -11.15 -44.74
C VAL A 277 42.60 -11.99 -44.88
N ASN A 278 42.74 -13.22 -45.36
CA ASN A 278 41.61 -14.14 -45.52
C ASN A 278 41.23 -14.78 -44.17
N TYR A 279 40.75 -13.94 -43.25
CA TYR A 279 40.28 -14.33 -41.94
C TYR A 279 38.84 -13.82 -41.77
N THR A 280 37.94 -14.73 -41.43
CA THR A 280 36.56 -14.42 -41.08
C THR A 280 36.20 -15.16 -39.80
N SER A 281 35.63 -14.45 -38.84
CA SER A 281 35.05 -15.00 -37.62
C SER A 281 33.55 -14.77 -37.63
N SER A 282 32.77 -15.77 -37.27
CA SER A 282 31.31 -15.65 -37.14
C SER A 282 30.86 -16.35 -35.87
N ARG A 283 30.05 -15.67 -35.06
CA ARG A 283 29.48 -16.20 -33.83
C ARG A 283 27.97 -16.07 -33.86
N LYS A 284 27.29 -17.20 -33.67
CA LYS A 284 25.83 -17.26 -33.56
C LYS A 284 25.46 -17.17 -32.08
N GLU A 285 24.58 -16.23 -31.75
CA GLU A 285 24.13 -15.97 -30.37
C GLU A 285 22.58 -15.94 -30.33
N PRO A 286 21.97 -16.54 -29.30
CA PRO A 286 20.54 -16.40 -29.07
C PRO A 286 20.23 -15.01 -28.50
N PHE A 287 19.02 -14.50 -28.76
CA PHE A 287 18.52 -13.27 -28.17
C PHE A 287 17.04 -13.40 -27.82
N TYR A 288 16.59 -12.66 -26.81
CA TYR A 288 15.20 -12.63 -26.35
C TYR A 288 14.53 -11.27 -26.58
N ASP A 289 15.34 -10.24 -26.85
CA ASP A 289 14.94 -8.88 -27.10
C ASP A 289 15.93 -8.19 -28.06
N ILE A 290 15.49 -7.10 -28.68
CA ILE A 290 16.34 -6.25 -29.54
C ILE A 290 16.26 -4.81 -29.04
N GLN A 291 17.42 -4.22 -28.81
CA GLN A 291 17.56 -2.81 -28.45
C GLN A 291 17.78 -1.97 -29.71
N LEU A 292 16.93 -0.97 -29.92
CA LEU A 292 16.97 -0.09 -31.09
C LEU A 292 17.33 1.35 -30.68
N ASN A 293 18.30 1.90 -31.40
CA ASN A 293 18.67 3.31 -31.27
C ASN A 293 17.54 4.20 -31.79
N VAL A 294 17.11 5.17 -30.96
CA VAL A 294 16.10 6.16 -31.33
C VAL A 294 16.73 7.47 -31.79
N LYS A 295 17.85 7.87 -31.17
CA LYS A 295 18.52 9.15 -31.42
C LYS A 295 18.91 9.29 -32.90
N GLY A 296 18.38 10.32 -33.56
CA GLY A 296 18.68 10.60 -34.97
C GLY A 296 18.04 9.63 -35.97
N LYS A 297 17.07 8.80 -35.55
CA LYS A 297 16.30 7.88 -36.41
C LYS A 297 14.83 8.30 -36.45
N LYS A 298 14.18 8.16 -37.60
CA LYS A 298 12.76 8.55 -37.75
C LYS A 298 11.78 7.43 -37.42
N ASN A 299 12.16 6.18 -37.66
CA ASN A 299 11.28 5.03 -37.52
C ASN A 299 12.06 3.73 -37.25
N ILE A 300 11.33 2.67 -36.90
CA ILE A 300 11.87 1.32 -36.63
C ILE A 300 12.78 0.81 -37.76
N ILE A 301 12.39 0.99 -39.03
CA ILE A 301 13.13 0.46 -40.18
C ILE A 301 14.52 1.10 -40.28
N GLU A 302 14.62 2.42 -40.06
CA GLU A 302 15.92 3.11 -40.00
C GLU A 302 16.81 2.59 -38.85
N SER A 303 16.22 2.28 -37.70
CA SER A 303 16.96 1.69 -36.56
C SER A 303 17.41 0.27 -36.84
N PHE A 304 16.63 -0.56 -37.53
CA PHE A 304 17.08 -1.90 -37.95
C PHE A 304 18.19 -1.83 -39.01
N LYS A 305 18.12 -0.85 -39.93
CA LYS A 305 19.21 -0.60 -40.90
C LYS A 305 20.50 -0.20 -40.20
N ASP A 306 20.40 0.63 -39.18
CA ASP A 306 21.53 1.00 -38.32
C ASP A 306 22.08 -0.20 -37.56
N TYR A 307 21.19 -1.02 -36.98
CA TYR A 307 21.55 -2.22 -36.23
C TYR A 307 22.32 -3.25 -37.07
N CYS A 308 21.91 -3.44 -38.33
CA CYS A 308 22.55 -4.35 -39.27
C CYS A 308 23.65 -3.68 -40.11
N ALA A 309 23.97 -2.39 -39.87
CA ALA A 309 25.01 -1.69 -40.60
C ALA A 309 26.38 -2.31 -40.30
N THR A 310 27.22 -2.39 -41.33
CA THR A 310 28.59 -2.89 -41.16
C THR A 310 29.49 -1.78 -40.66
N GLU A 311 30.10 -1.99 -39.49
CA GLU A 311 31.10 -1.12 -38.89
C GLU A 311 32.49 -1.46 -39.46
N THR A 312 33.27 -0.45 -39.81
CA THR A 312 34.68 -0.63 -40.17
C THR A 312 35.55 -0.41 -38.94
N LEU A 313 36.36 -1.41 -38.62
CA LEU A 313 37.38 -1.38 -37.58
C LEU A 313 38.70 -0.95 -38.20
N ASP A 314 39.03 0.34 -38.10
CA ASP A 314 40.25 0.95 -38.62
C ASP A 314 40.96 1.85 -37.58
N GLY A 315 42.10 2.44 -37.97
CA GLY A 315 42.86 3.34 -37.10
C GLY A 315 43.34 2.67 -35.80
N GLU A 316 42.94 3.24 -34.66
CA GLU A 316 43.23 2.72 -33.32
C GLU A 316 42.29 1.56 -32.92
N ASN A 317 41.17 1.36 -33.63
CA ASN A 317 40.15 0.33 -33.35
C ASN A 317 40.37 -0.97 -34.15
N LYS A 318 41.60 -1.24 -34.60
CA LYS A 318 41.91 -2.45 -35.38
C LYS A 318 41.64 -3.73 -34.59
N TYR A 319 41.16 -4.76 -35.29
CA TYR A 319 40.82 -6.04 -34.69
C TYR A 319 42.07 -6.91 -34.50
N ASP A 320 42.23 -7.50 -33.32
CA ASP A 320 43.29 -8.49 -33.08
C ASP A 320 42.87 -9.86 -33.64
N ALA A 321 43.42 -10.22 -34.80
CA ALA A 321 43.19 -11.48 -35.47
C ALA A 321 44.15 -12.60 -35.01
N GLY A 322 44.75 -12.48 -33.82
CA GLY A 322 45.60 -13.50 -33.22
C GLY A 322 46.91 -13.67 -33.99
N GLU A 323 47.02 -14.73 -34.78
CA GLU A 323 48.22 -15.01 -35.60
C GLU A 323 48.51 -13.93 -36.64
N TYR A 324 47.49 -13.19 -37.08
CA TYR A 324 47.63 -12.09 -38.06
C TYR A 324 47.82 -10.72 -37.41
N GLY A 325 47.82 -10.63 -36.08
CA GLY A 325 47.92 -9.38 -35.32
C GLY A 325 46.76 -8.41 -35.59
N LEU A 326 47.01 -7.11 -35.38
CA LEU A 326 46.02 -6.05 -35.55
C LEU A 326 45.71 -5.80 -37.05
N GLN A 327 44.47 -6.04 -37.44
CA GLN A 327 44.00 -5.95 -38.82
C GLN A 327 42.80 -5.01 -38.94
N GLU A 328 42.70 -4.37 -40.11
CA GLU A 328 41.48 -3.65 -40.48
C GLU A 328 40.41 -4.66 -40.87
N ALA A 329 39.22 -4.52 -40.28
CA ALA A 329 38.15 -5.49 -40.42
C ALA A 329 36.78 -4.82 -40.56
N GLU A 330 35.83 -5.59 -41.05
CA GLU A 330 34.42 -5.24 -41.11
C GLU A 330 33.67 -6.10 -40.10
N LYS A 331 32.93 -5.47 -39.20
CA LYS A 331 32.08 -6.13 -38.21
C LYS A 331 30.63 -5.80 -38.50
N GLY A 332 29.75 -6.79 -38.43
CA GLY A 332 28.32 -6.56 -38.59
C GLY A 332 27.50 -7.68 -37.98
N ILE A 333 26.20 -7.45 -37.90
CA ILE A 333 25.22 -8.41 -37.38
C ILE A 333 24.15 -8.63 -38.43
N PHE A 334 23.64 -9.85 -38.53
CA PHE A 334 22.42 -10.15 -39.27
C PHE A 334 21.59 -11.18 -38.51
N PHE A 335 20.27 -11.17 -38.73
CA PHE A 335 19.37 -12.13 -38.11
C PHE A 335 19.36 -13.43 -38.90
N SER A 336 19.54 -14.55 -38.20
CA SER A 336 19.43 -15.90 -38.76
C SER A 336 18.03 -16.48 -38.57
N SER A 337 17.34 -16.11 -37.48
CA SER A 337 15.94 -16.42 -37.25
C SER A 337 15.33 -15.37 -36.31
N LEU A 338 14.07 -15.04 -36.52
CA LEU A 338 13.31 -14.13 -35.67
C LEU A 338 12.24 -14.91 -34.87
N PRO A 339 11.99 -14.55 -33.59
CA PRO A 339 11.05 -15.28 -32.74
C PRO A 339 9.58 -15.02 -33.12
N PRO A 340 8.64 -15.89 -32.72
CA PRO A 340 7.20 -15.63 -32.83
C PRO A 340 6.75 -14.34 -32.13
N VAL A 341 7.30 -14.04 -30.96
CA VAL A 341 7.04 -12.82 -30.19
C VAL A 341 8.32 -12.00 -30.10
N LEU A 342 8.26 -10.78 -30.61
CA LEU A 342 9.41 -9.90 -30.74
C LEU A 342 9.29 -8.72 -29.77
N HIS A 343 10.23 -8.65 -28.83
CA HIS A 343 10.40 -7.52 -27.91
C HIS A 343 11.40 -6.51 -28.48
N LEU A 344 10.93 -5.30 -28.73
CA LEU A 344 11.75 -4.18 -29.22
C LEU A 344 11.84 -3.10 -28.14
N HIS A 345 13.03 -2.94 -27.57
CA HIS A 345 13.32 -1.88 -26.62
C HIS A 345 13.83 -0.65 -27.36
N LEU A 346 13.17 0.48 -27.16
CA LEU A 346 13.56 1.74 -27.75
C LEU A 346 14.48 2.46 -26.76
N LEU A 347 15.75 2.63 -27.11
CA LEU A 347 16.78 3.25 -26.25
C LEU A 347 16.54 4.76 -26.11
N ARG A 348 15.47 5.14 -25.41
CA ARG A 348 15.11 6.52 -25.08
C ARG A 348 15.82 7.02 -23.81
N PHE A 349 16.25 6.12 -22.93
CA PHE A 349 16.99 6.47 -21.73
C PHE A 349 18.47 6.23 -21.99
N GLN A 350 19.27 7.28 -21.92
CA GLN A 350 20.71 7.20 -22.15
C GLN A 350 21.45 8.05 -21.13
N TYR A 351 22.59 7.55 -20.65
CA TYR A 351 23.49 8.33 -19.82
C TYR A 351 24.24 9.35 -20.69
N ASP A 352 24.13 10.63 -20.35
CA ASP A 352 24.89 11.70 -20.99
C ASP A 352 26.14 12.03 -20.14
N PRO A 353 27.34 11.66 -20.60
CA PRO A 353 28.57 11.87 -19.84
C PRO A 353 28.95 13.35 -19.71
N LEU A 354 28.40 14.25 -20.54
CA LEU A 354 28.69 15.68 -20.45
C LEU A 354 27.94 16.34 -19.30
N THR A 355 26.73 15.86 -19.01
CA THR A 355 25.86 16.39 -17.95
C THR A 355 25.85 15.52 -16.70
N ASP A 356 26.50 14.35 -16.75
CA ASP A 356 26.55 13.35 -15.67
C ASP A 356 25.16 12.94 -15.18
N GLN A 357 24.22 12.85 -16.12
CA GLN A 357 22.82 12.54 -15.86
C GLN A 357 22.29 11.58 -16.91
N ASN A 358 21.36 10.72 -16.50
CA ASN A 358 20.52 10.01 -17.45
C ASN A 358 19.56 11.02 -18.08
N ILE A 359 19.46 11.05 -19.40
CA ILE A 359 18.50 11.87 -20.14
C ILE A 359 17.45 10.99 -20.84
N LYS A 360 16.22 11.51 -20.97
CA LYS A 360 15.17 10.93 -21.78
C LYS A 360 15.14 11.58 -23.17
N ILE A 361 15.21 10.77 -24.20
CA ILE A 361 15.11 11.18 -25.60
C ILE A 361 13.63 11.14 -25.99
N ASN A 362 13.03 12.32 -26.06
CA ASN A 362 11.63 12.51 -26.43
C ASN A 362 11.41 12.70 -27.93
N ASP A 363 12.46 12.55 -28.75
CA ASP A 363 12.40 12.70 -30.21
C ASP A 363 11.29 11.84 -30.83
N ARG A 364 10.68 12.36 -31.90
CA ARG A 364 9.61 11.68 -32.62
C ARG A 364 10.17 10.44 -33.34
N PHE A 365 9.61 9.28 -33.03
CA PHE A 365 10.02 7.97 -33.54
C PHE A 365 8.79 7.13 -33.88
N GLU A 366 8.61 6.83 -35.17
CA GLU A 366 7.44 6.13 -35.68
C GLU A 366 7.61 4.60 -35.65
N PHE A 367 6.52 3.91 -35.32
CA PHE A 367 6.43 2.46 -35.35
C PHE A 367 5.12 2.01 -36.03
N PRO A 368 5.18 1.14 -37.06
CA PRO A 368 4.00 0.76 -37.82
C PRO A 368 3.20 -0.35 -37.12
N GLU A 369 1.91 -0.44 -37.39
CA GLU A 369 1.11 -1.59 -36.93
C GLU A 369 1.57 -2.92 -37.57
N LYS A 370 2.00 -2.87 -38.84
CA LYS A 370 2.55 -4.01 -39.57
C LYS A 370 4.02 -3.77 -39.86
N LEU A 371 4.86 -4.66 -39.36
CA LEU A 371 6.31 -4.58 -39.49
C LEU A 371 6.82 -5.73 -40.35
N ASN A 372 7.43 -5.42 -41.49
CA ASN A 372 8.09 -6.42 -42.33
C ASN A 372 9.61 -6.37 -42.09
N LEU A 373 10.19 -7.48 -41.64
CA LEU A 373 11.63 -7.60 -41.34
C LEU A 373 12.39 -8.50 -42.33
N GLU A 374 11.78 -8.83 -43.48
CA GLU A 374 12.36 -9.71 -44.49
C GLU A 374 13.72 -9.20 -44.99
N GLU A 375 13.90 -7.88 -45.10
CA GLU A 375 15.17 -7.29 -45.56
C GLU A 375 16.35 -7.51 -44.59
N PHE A 376 16.09 -7.87 -43.33
CA PHE A 376 17.11 -8.05 -42.28
C PHE A 376 17.41 -9.52 -41.97
N LEU A 377 16.60 -10.44 -42.49
CA LEU A 377 16.73 -11.87 -42.28
C LEU A 377 17.63 -12.47 -43.38
N LYS A 378 18.70 -13.14 -42.98
CA LYS A 378 19.54 -13.95 -43.88
C LYS A 378 19.33 -15.42 -43.55
N SER A 379 18.27 -16.00 -44.11
CA SER A 379 17.99 -17.43 -44.05
C SER A 379 17.57 -17.91 -45.43
N GLU A 380 18.23 -18.95 -45.94
CA GLU A 380 17.84 -19.64 -47.19
C GLU A 380 16.74 -20.69 -46.95
N GLU A 381 16.41 -20.98 -45.68
CA GLU A 381 15.54 -22.09 -45.26
C GLU A 381 14.16 -21.65 -44.74
N GLU A 382 13.93 -20.35 -44.52
CA GLU A 382 12.72 -19.86 -43.87
C GLU A 382 11.65 -19.49 -44.89
N THR A 383 10.63 -20.36 -45.04
CA THR A 383 9.54 -20.19 -46.01
C THR A 383 8.42 -19.25 -45.53
N ASP A 384 8.40 -18.93 -44.25
CA ASP A 384 7.35 -18.11 -43.63
C ASP A 384 7.76 -16.62 -43.63
N PRO A 385 6.96 -15.71 -44.20
CA PRO A 385 7.29 -14.28 -44.20
C PRO A 385 7.47 -13.74 -42.77
N PRO A 386 8.56 -13.01 -42.46
CA PRO A 386 8.78 -12.38 -41.16
C PRO A 386 7.98 -11.06 -41.06
N VAL A 387 6.65 -11.18 -41.20
CA VAL A 387 5.69 -10.09 -41.06
C VAL A 387 5.06 -10.17 -39.68
N TYR A 388 5.07 -9.03 -38.99
CA TYR A 388 4.63 -8.93 -37.61
C TYR A 388 3.50 -7.91 -37.45
N THR A 389 2.60 -8.18 -36.50
CA THR A 389 1.55 -7.27 -36.04
C THR A 389 1.88 -6.71 -34.66
N LEU A 390 1.74 -5.41 -34.49
CA LEU A 390 1.89 -4.73 -33.21
C LEU A 390 0.83 -5.21 -32.22
N HIS A 391 1.29 -5.69 -31.06
CA HIS A 391 0.45 -6.26 -30.01
C HIS A 391 0.37 -5.38 -28.76
N ALA A 392 1.50 -4.83 -28.32
CA ALA A 392 1.56 -3.94 -27.16
C ALA A 392 2.53 -2.77 -27.35
N VAL A 393 2.20 -1.64 -26.74
CA VAL A 393 2.97 -0.39 -26.71
C VAL A 393 3.09 0.05 -25.26
N LEU A 394 4.30 -0.07 -24.70
CA LEU A 394 4.59 0.37 -23.34
C LEU A 394 5.07 1.82 -23.40
N VAL A 395 4.44 2.67 -22.59
CA VAL A 395 4.56 4.13 -22.67
C VAL A 395 4.96 4.67 -21.31
N HIS A 396 5.90 5.61 -21.33
CA HIS A 396 6.33 6.34 -20.15
C HIS A 396 6.05 7.83 -20.34
N SER A 397 5.34 8.42 -19.38
CA SER A 397 5.02 9.84 -19.33
C SER A 397 5.76 10.51 -18.19
N GLY A 398 6.72 11.39 -18.49
CA GLY A 398 7.59 12.02 -17.49
C GLY A 398 9.06 11.97 -17.89
N ASP A 399 9.93 12.31 -16.94
CA ASP A 399 11.38 12.36 -17.12
C ASP A 399 12.09 11.23 -16.35
N ASN A 400 13.40 11.29 -16.21
CA ASN A 400 14.16 10.22 -15.54
C ASN A 400 14.04 10.22 -14.02
N HIS A 401 13.57 11.33 -13.42
CA HIS A 401 13.43 11.47 -11.97
C HIS A 401 12.03 11.11 -11.49
N GLY A 402 11.05 11.09 -12.40
CA GLY A 402 9.70 10.63 -12.11
C GLY A 402 8.83 10.59 -13.35
N GLY A 403 7.94 9.62 -13.39
CA GLY A 403 6.93 9.52 -14.42
C GLY A 403 5.94 8.40 -14.16
N HIS A 404 5.03 8.25 -15.11
CA HIS A 404 3.91 7.32 -15.06
C HIS A 404 4.00 6.32 -16.21
N TYR A 405 3.79 5.05 -15.89
CA TYR A 405 3.90 3.95 -16.85
C TYR A 405 2.51 3.46 -17.20
N VAL A 406 2.22 3.38 -18.50
CA VAL A 406 0.97 2.83 -19.01
C VAL A 406 1.26 1.90 -20.17
N VAL A 407 0.39 0.94 -20.42
CA VAL A 407 0.53 0.04 -21.57
C VAL A 407 -0.74 -0.01 -22.39
N PHE A 408 -0.59 0.10 -23.70
CA PHE A 408 -1.66 -0.11 -24.66
C PHE A 408 -1.51 -1.50 -25.24
N ILE A 409 -2.57 -2.30 -25.18
CA ILE A 409 -2.56 -3.70 -25.66
C ILE A 409 -3.75 -3.92 -26.57
N ASN A 410 -3.54 -4.68 -27.64
CA ASN A 410 -4.55 -5.26 -28.49
C ASN A 410 -4.64 -6.77 -28.19
N PRO A 411 -5.36 -7.20 -27.13
CA PRO A 411 -5.11 -8.50 -26.49
C PRO A 411 -5.44 -9.69 -27.39
N LYS A 412 -6.39 -9.52 -28.32
CA LYS A 412 -6.81 -10.57 -29.27
C LYS A 412 -6.18 -10.42 -30.65
N GLY A 413 -5.37 -9.39 -30.87
CA GLY A 413 -4.83 -9.07 -32.20
C GLY A 413 -5.88 -8.63 -33.22
N ASP A 414 -7.09 -8.24 -32.79
CA ASP A 414 -8.22 -7.89 -33.66
C ASP A 414 -8.30 -6.39 -34.00
N GLY A 415 -7.38 -5.60 -33.46
CA GLY A 415 -7.28 -4.14 -33.66
C GLY A 415 -8.05 -3.34 -32.62
N LYS A 416 -8.66 -3.99 -31.62
CA LYS A 416 -9.39 -3.33 -30.54
C LYS A 416 -8.49 -3.09 -29.34
N TRP A 417 -7.94 -1.88 -29.29
CA TRP A 417 -6.99 -1.47 -28.27
C TRP A 417 -7.65 -1.19 -26.91
N CYS A 418 -6.91 -1.52 -25.86
CA CYS A 418 -7.19 -1.17 -24.48
C CYS A 418 -5.97 -0.47 -23.88
N LYS A 419 -6.19 0.63 -23.15
CA LYS A 419 -5.20 1.27 -22.29
C LYS A 419 -5.32 0.64 -20.91
N PHE A 420 -4.23 0.06 -20.43
CA PHE A 420 -4.06 -0.44 -19.07
C PHE A 420 -3.24 0.59 -18.30
N ASP A 421 -3.94 1.29 -17.42
CA ASP A 421 -3.43 2.39 -16.61
C ASP A 421 -3.66 2.03 -15.14
N ASP A 422 -2.70 1.32 -14.54
CA ASP A 422 -2.83 0.70 -13.21
C ASP A 422 -4.15 -0.10 -13.07
N ASP A 423 -5.01 0.28 -12.12
CA ASP A 423 -6.28 -0.38 -11.82
C ASP A 423 -7.40 -0.04 -12.83
N VAL A 424 -7.17 0.97 -13.66
CA VAL A 424 -8.11 1.49 -14.64
C VAL A 424 -7.77 0.97 -16.02
N VAL A 425 -8.64 0.09 -16.56
CA VAL A 425 -8.56 -0.36 -17.94
C VAL A 425 -9.67 0.28 -18.75
N SER A 426 -9.32 0.84 -19.90
CA SER A 426 -10.26 1.51 -20.79
C SER A 426 -10.03 1.16 -22.25
N ARG A 427 -11.10 1.20 -23.06
CA ARG A 427 -10.99 1.10 -24.52
C ARG A 427 -10.39 2.38 -25.07
N CYS A 428 -9.52 2.26 -26.07
CA CYS A 428 -8.91 3.37 -26.78
C CYS A 428 -8.85 3.11 -28.28
N SER A 429 -8.65 4.17 -29.04
CA SER A 429 -8.46 4.11 -30.49
C SER A 429 -7.03 3.68 -30.84
N LYS A 430 -6.86 3.21 -32.08
CA LYS A 430 -5.53 2.91 -32.62
C LYS A 430 -4.61 4.15 -32.65
N GLN A 431 -5.16 5.33 -32.94
CA GLN A 431 -4.38 6.58 -32.96
C GLN A 431 -3.84 6.91 -31.57
N GLU A 432 -4.63 6.66 -30.52
CA GLU A 432 -4.19 6.84 -29.13
C GLU A 432 -3.11 5.82 -28.72
N ALA A 433 -3.24 4.57 -29.14
CA ALA A 433 -2.27 3.54 -28.82
C ALA A 433 -0.94 3.67 -29.58
N VAL A 434 -0.98 4.18 -30.83
CA VAL A 434 0.17 4.19 -31.74
C VAL A 434 0.65 5.62 -32.01
N ASP A 435 -0.13 6.40 -32.75
CA ASP A 435 0.31 7.70 -33.31
C ASP A 435 0.63 8.73 -32.22
N HIS A 436 -0.16 8.76 -31.14
CA HIS A 436 0.06 9.67 -30.02
C HIS A 436 1.30 9.33 -29.18
N ASN A 437 1.91 8.15 -29.39
CA ASN A 437 3.04 7.67 -28.61
C ASN A 437 4.38 7.70 -29.37
N PHE A 438 4.44 8.32 -30.55
CA PHE A 438 5.68 8.51 -31.30
C PHE A 438 6.66 9.48 -30.60
N GLY A 439 6.18 10.34 -29.71
CA GLY A 439 6.95 11.43 -29.12
C GLY A 439 7.05 12.66 -30.03
N GLY A 440 7.95 13.57 -29.70
CA GLY A 440 8.14 14.86 -30.36
C GLY A 440 7.79 16.04 -29.45
N ASN A 441 8.35 17.21 -29.78
CA ASN A 441 8.04 18.48 -29.15
C ASN A 441 7.18 19.28 -30.13
N GLU A 442 5.85 19.30 -29.96
CA GLU A 442 5.02 20.33 -30.59
C GLU A 442 5.00 21.56 -29.68
N ASP A 443 5.42 22.71 -30.20
CA ASP A 443 5.80 23.93 -29.46
C ASP A 443 4.66 24.68 -28.71
N ASP A 444 3.46 24.11 -28.51
CA ASP A 444 2.30 24.90 -28.06
C ASP A 444 1.57 24.47 -26.77
N ILE A 445 1.84 23.33 -26.10
CA ILE A 445 1.09 22.96 -24.86
C ILE A 445 1.94 22.19 -23.81
N THR A 446 2.22 22.88 -22.70
CA THR A 446 3.20 22.62 -21.63
C THR A 446 3.10 21.31 -20.81
N VAL A 447 2.19 20.37 -21.08
CA VAL A 447 1.96 19.22 -20.15
C VAL A 447 2.08 17.83 -20.79
N LYS A 448 2.00 17.68 -22.12
CA LYS A 448 2.17 16.37 -22.81
C LYS A 448 3.58 16.10 -23.33
N HIS A 449 4.53 17.00 -23.11
CA HIS A 449 5.84 17.03 -23.76
C HIS A 449 6.77 15.83 -23.48
N CYS A 450 6.36 14.85 -22.67
CA CYS A 450 7.21 13.74 -22.25
C CYS A 450 6.54 12.37 -22.31
N THR A 451 5.43 12.19 -23.05
CA THR A 451 4.78 10.87 -23.21
C THR A 451 5.26 10.20 -24.49
N ASN A 452 5.88 9.02 -24.39
CA ASN A 452 6.31 8.26 -25.58
C ASN A 452 6.50 6.78 -25.27
N ALA A 453 6.43 5.96 -26.32
CA ALA A 453 6.70 4.53 -26.24
C ALA A 453 8.20 4.27 -26.00
N TYR A 454 8.52 3.38 -25.07
CA TYR A 454 9.89 2.93 -24.79
C TYR A 454 10.09 1.44 -25.05
N MET A 455 9.01 0.65 -25.17
CA MET A 455 9.07 -0.76 -25.54
C MET A 455 7.85 -1.13 -26.38
N LEU A 456 8.07 -2.00 -27.38
CA LEU A 456 7.04 -2.48 -28.29
C LEU A 456 7.06 -4.00 -28.33
N VAL A 457 5.88 -4.60 -28.43
CA VAL A 457 5.71 -6.06 -28.60
C VAL A 457 5.03 -6.32 -29.93
N TYR A 458 5.66 -7.15 -30.74
CA TYR A 458 5.18 -7.57 -32.04
C TYR A 458 4.98 -9.09 -32.07
N ILE A 459 3.93 -9.58 -32.72
CA ILE A 459 3.67 -11.01 -32.89
C ILE A 459 3.68 -11.34 -34.38
N ARG A 460 4.38 -12.40 -34.78
CA ARG A 460 4.46 -12.86 -36.17
C ARG A 460 3.09 -13.30 -36.66
N ASP A 461 2.68 -12.84 -37.84
CA ASP A 461 1.33 -13.07 -38.37
C ASP A 461 0.95 -14.56 -38.45
N SER A 462 1.90 -15.42 -38.81
CA SER A 462 1.73 -16.88 -38.87
C SER A 462 1.53 -17.54 -37.50
N ALA A 463 2.01 -16.91 -36.42
CA ALA A 463 1.97 -17.44 -35.07
C ALA A 463 0.87 -16.82 -34.20
N ILE A 464 0.16 -15.79 -34.66
CA ILE A 464 -0.87 -15.08 -33.89
C ILE A 464 -1.90 -16.04 -33.28
N ALA A 465 -2.35 -17.05 -34.05
CA ALA A 465 -3.37 -17.99 -33.58
C ALA A 465 -2.86 -18.94 -32.48
N ASP A 466 -1.58 -19.30 -32.48
CA ASP A 466 -0.95 -20.14 -31.44
C ASP A 466 -0.62 -19.31 -30.19
N VAL A 467 -0.06 -18.11 -30.38
CA VAL A 467 0.36 -17.22 -29.29
C VAL A 467 -0.84 -16.65 -28.54
N LEU A 468 -1.91 -16.26 -29.25
CA LEU A 468 -3.12 -15.66 -28.68
C LEU A 468 -4.27 -16.67 -28.57
N GLN A 469 -3.95 -17.93 -28.26
CA GLN A 469 -4.95 -18.97 -28.04
C GLN A 469 -5.95 -18.58 -26.93
N PRO A 470 -7.23 -18.95 -27.06
CA PRO A 470 -8.22 -18.66 -26.02
C PRO A 470 -7.91 -19.43 -24.75
N VAL A 471 -7.77 -18.72 -23.63
CA VAL A 471 -7.58 -19.31 -22.30
C VAL A 471 -8.92 -19.41 -21.58
N THR A 472 -9.23 -20.59 -21.07
CA THR A 472 -10.47 -20.93 -20.36
C THR A 472 -10.15 -21.31 -18.91
N GLU A 473 -11.19 -21.39 -18.06
CA GLU A 473 -11.02 -21.83 -16.67
C GLU A 473 -10.50 -23.28 -16.57
N GLN A 474 -10.72 -24.10 -17.59
CA GLN A 474 -10.25 -25.50 -17.64
C GLN A 474 -8.74 -25.63 -17.87
N ASP A 475 -8.09 -24.58 -18.34
CA ASP A 475 -6.64 -24.55 -18.55
C ASP A 475 -5.87 -24.32 -17.23
N ILE A 476 -6.58 -23.93 -16.15
CA ILE A 476 -6.01 -23.68 -14.83
C ILE A 476 -6.14 -24.96 -13.98
N PRO A 477 -5.04 -25.56 -13.50
CA PRO A 477 -5.12 -26.76 -12.68
C PRO A 477 -5.92 -26.56 -11.37
N ASP A 478 -6.83 -27.48 -11.05
CA ASP A 478 -7.70 -27.41 -9.86
C ASP A 478 -6.91 -27.20 -8.55
N GLN A 479 -5.76 -27.87 -8.41
CA GLN A 479 -4.89 -27.73 -7.24
C GLN A 479 -4.40 -26.28 -7.03
N LEU A 480 -4.18 -25.54 -8.13
CA LEU A 480 -3.79 -24.14 -8.06
C LEU A 480 -4.97 -23.26 -7.67
N VAL A 481 -6.16 -23.55 -8.20
CA VAL A 481 -7.41 -22.85 -7.85
C VAL A 481 -7.72 -23.01 -6.37
N GLU A 482 -7.66 -24.24 -5.85
CA GLU A 482 -7.87 -24.54 -4.43
C GLU A 482 -6.86 -23.78 -3.55
N ARG A 483 -5.57 -23.88 -3.87
CA ARG A 483 -4.52 -23.18 -3.13
C ARG A 483 -4.73 -21.67 -3.09
N LEU A 484 -4.97 -21.03 -4.23
CA LEU A 484 -5.16 -19.58 -4.31
C LEU A 484 -6.47 -19.13 -3.60
N SER A 485 -7.51 -19.97 -3.65
CA SER A 485 -8.76 -19.71 -2.93
C SER A 485 -8.56 -19.72 -1.42
N GLU A 486 -7.75 -20.65 -0.91
CA GLU A 486 -7.40 -20.76 0.50
C GLU A 486 -6.50 -19.60 0.94
N GLU A 487 -5.49 -19.23 0.13
CA GLU A 487 -4.66 -18.05 0.39
C GLU A 487 -5.51 -16.77 0.49
N ARG A 488 -6.47 -16.58 -0.43
CA ARG A 488 -7.42 -15.45 -0.38
C ARG A 488 -8.32 -15.48 0.85
N ARG A 489 -8.79 -16.67 1.26
CA ARG A 489 -9.61 -16.85 2.47
C ARG A 489 -8.81 -16.47 3.73
N GLN A 490 -7.55 -16.89 3.81
CA GLN A 490 -6.65 -16.56 4.91
C GLN A 490 -6.32 -15.07 4.96
N GLU A 491 -6.04 -14.45 3.82
CA GLU A 491 -5.80 -13.00 3.74
C GLU A 491 -7.02 -12.20 4.21
N THR A 492 -8.22 -12.61 3.77
CA THR A 492 -9.49 -11.99 4.22
C THR A 492 -9.66 -12.12 5.73
N LEU A 493 -9.35 -13.29 6.29
CA LEU A 493 -9.40 -13.52 7.73
C LEU A 493 -8.39 -12.65 8.49
N ARG A 494 -7.14 -12.58 8.03
CA ARG A 494 -6.09 -11.73 8.63
C ARG A 494 -6.45 -10.24 8.57
N ARG A 495 -7.00 -9.79 7.45
CA ARG A 495 -7.48 -8.39 7.31
C ARG A 495 -8.60 -8.10 8.30
N LYS A 496 -9.55 -9.03 8.45
CA LYS A 496 -10.60 -8.93 9.46
C LYS A 496 -10.02 -8.89 10.88
N GLU A 497 -9.07 -9.75 11.20
CA GLU A 497 -8.39 -9.76 12.50
C GLU A 497 -7.62 -8.46 12.78
N ARG A 498 -6.97 -7.88 11.76
CA ARG A 498 -6.27 -6.59 11.87
C ARG A 498 -7.25 -5.44 12.10
N ASN A 499 -8.35 -5.42 11.34
CA ASN A 499 -9.41 -4.44 11.52
C ASN A 499 -10.03 -4.55 12.91
N GLU A 500 -10.21 -5.76 13.44
CA GLU A 500 -10.75 -5.98 14.78
C GLU A 500 -9.70 -5.83 15.89
N ALA A 501 -8.40 -5.73 15.58
CA ALA A 501 -7.32 -5.76 16.58
C ALA A 501 -7.44 -4.63 17.60
N HIS A 502 -7.90 -3.45 17.18
CA HIS A 502 -8.11 -2.29 18.06
C HIS A 502 -9.19 -2.52 19.13
N LEU A 503 -10.07 -3.52 18.94
CA LEU A 503 -11.11 -3.92 19.90
C LEU A 503 -10.57 -4.82 21.02
N TYR A 504 -9.35 -5.33 20.89
CA TYR A 504 -8.72 -6.21 21.87
C TYR A 504 -7.61 -5.49 22.63
N MET A 505 -7.30 -6.00 23.82
CA MET A 505 -6.13 -5.61 24.61
C MET A 505 -5.47 -6.86 25.20
N THR A 506 -4.22 -6.70 25.63
CA THR A 506 -3.46 -7.78 26.25
C THR A 506 -3.50 -7.62 27.77
N VAL A 507 -3.88 -8.68 28.47
CA VAL A 507 -3.79 -8.77 29.94
C VAL A 507 -2.67 -9.74 30.30
N GLN A 508 -1.73 -9.30 31.12
CA GLN A 508 -0.57 -10.05 31.57
C GLN A 508 -0.79 -10.54 32.99
N ILE A 509 -0.80 -11.85 33.18
CA ILE A 509 -0.95 -12.48 34.50
C ILE A 509 0.40 -12.95 35.02
N VAL A 510 0.67 -12.61 36.29
CA VAL A 510 1.78 -13.14 37.09
C VAL A 510 1.23 -13.88 38.30
N THR A 511 1.87 -14.97 38.71
CA THR A 511 1.53 -15.74 39.91
C THR A 511 2.65 -15.62 40.96
N SER A 512 2.39 -16.03 42.19
CA SER A 512 3.35 -15.93 43.32
C SER A 512 4.67 -16.65 43.04
N ASP A 513 4.65 -17.74 42.26
CA ASP A 513 5.85 -18.44 41.79
C ASP A 513 6.84 -17.51 41.06
N SER A 514 6.32 -16.47 40.41
CA SER A 514 7.15 -15.52 39.65
C SER A 514 7.92 -14.57 40.55
N PHE A 515 7.55 -14.46 41.82
CA PHE A 515 8.25 -13.62 42.81
C PHE A 515 9.40 -14.39 43.48
N CYS A 516 9.36 -15.72 43.42
CA CYS A 516 10.39 -16.59 43.98
C CYS A 516 11.75 -16.36 43.32
N GLY A 517 12.77 -16.11 44.14
CA GLY A 517 14.15 -15.93 43.67
C GLY A 517 14.49 -14.52 43.20
N HIS A 518 13.53 -13.59 43.15
CA HIS A 518 13.82 -12.18 42.86
C HIS A 518 14.74 -11.58 43.92
N GLN A 519 15.79 -10.89 43.46
CA GLN A 519 16.82 -10.28 44.32
C GLN A 519 16.71 -8.75 44.39
N GLY A 520 15.89 -8.15 43.54
CA GLY A 520 15.74 -6.70 43.46
C GLY A 520 14.67 -6.13 44.40
N THR A 521 14.41 -4.85 44.22
CA THR A 521 13.26 -4.14 44.78
C THR A 521 11.98 -4.62 44.10
N ASP A 522 10.83 -4.39 44.73
CA ASP A 522 9.52 -4.87 44.30
C ASP A 522 9.39 -6.39 44.25
N LEU A 523 8.27 -6.90 43.75
CA LEU A 523 7.96 -8.33 43.76
C LEU A 523 8.72 -9.09 42.66
N PHE A 524 9.02 -8.44 41.53
CA PHE A 524 9.70 -9.04 40.38
C PHE A 524 10.36 -7.98 39.50
N ASP A 525 11.17 -8.44 38.54
CA ASP A 525 11.75 -7.61 37.49
C ASP A 525 10.87 -7.70 36.21
N PRO A 526 10.23 -6.59 35.77
CA PRO A 526 9.33 -6.60 34.63
C PRO A 526 9.94 -7.09 33.31
N ASP A 527 11.27 -6.97 33.16
CA ASP A 527 11.98 -7.36 31.94
C ASP A 527 12.41 -8.83 31.95
N LYS A 528 12.43 -9.48 33.12
CA LYS A 528 12.89 -10.87 33.28
C LYS A 528 11.77 -11.86 33.55
N ILE A 529 10.57 -11.39 33.91
CA ILE A 529 9.45 -12.24 34.26
C ILE A 529 8.76 -12.80 33.00
N ASN A 530 8.25 -14.03 33.11
CA ASN A 530 7.47 -14.66 32.05
C ASN A 530 5.97 -14.48 32.33
N TYR A 531 5.35 -13.51 31.66
CA TYR A 531 3.92 -13.26 31.78
C TYR A 531 3.08 -14.33 31.08
N ARG A 532 1.96 -14.72 31.68
CA ARG A 532 0.89 -15.42 30.96
C ARG A 532 -0.02 -14.37 30.31
N CYS A 533 0.06 -14.25 28.99
CA CYS A 533 -0.67 -13.24 28.24
C CYS A 533 -2.04 -13.75 27.76
N PHE A 534 -3.09 -12.98 28.04
CA PHE A 534 -4.45 -13.21 27.59
C PHE A 534 -4.85 -12.10 26.62
N LYS A 535 -5.35 -12.45 25.43
CA LYS A 535 -5.95 -11.48 24.50
C LYS A 535 -7.44 -11.42 24.77
N VAL A 536 -7.93 -10.25 25.21
CA VAL A 536 -9.32 -10.06 25.64
C VAL A 536 -9.94 -8.87 24.93
N LYS A 537 -11.27 -8.89 24.77
CA LYS A 537 -11.99 -7.74 24.20
C LYS A 537 -11.98 -6.62 25.22
N LYS A 538 -11.70 -5.37 24.80
CA LYS A 538 -11.71 -4.20 25.69
C LYS A 538 -13.03 -4.04 26.44
N MET A 539 -14.13 -4.38 25.77
CA MET A 539 -15.51 -4.27 26.27
C MET A 539 -16.03 -5.52 27.01
N SER A 540 -15.25 -6.60 27.13
CA SER A 540 -15.69 -7.74 27.97
C SER A 540 -15.71 -7.34 29.43
N THR A 541 -16.57 -7.98 30.22
CA THR A 541 -16.67 -7.70 31.66
C THR A 541 -15.51 -8.35 32.44
N LEU A 542 -15.21 -7.85 33.64
CA LEU A 542 -14.26 -8.50 34.54
C LEU A 542 -14.65 -9.96 34.83
N ARG A 543 -15.95 -10.22 35.01
CA ARG A 543 -16.48 -11.55 35.23
C ARG A 543 -16.14 -12.52 34.10
N ASP A 544 -16.44 -12.14 32.84
CA ASP A 544 -16.18 -12.99 31.68
C ASP A 544 -14.67 -13.30 31.55
N PHE A 545 -13.84 -12.30 31.84
CA PHE A 545 -12.38 -12.49 31.87
C PHE A 545 -11.94 -13.46 32.97
N MET A 546 -12.47 -13.31 34.18
CA MET A 546 -12.12 -14.20 35.30
C MET A 546 -12.58 -15.64 35.04
N GLU A 547 -13.74 -15.85 34.40
CA GLU A 547 -14.21 -17.16 33.95
C GLU A 547 -13.27 -17.77 32.90
N LEU A 548 -12.80 -16.96 31.93
CA LEU A 548 -11.79 -17.36 30.94
C LEU A 548 -10.46 -17.77 31.61
N VAL A 549 -10.00 -16.99 32.58
CA VAL A 549 -8.76 -17.28 33.33
C VAL A 549 -8.92 -18.57 34.14
N ALA A 550 -10.03 -18.75 34.85
CA ALA A 550 -10.35 -19.96 35.61
C ALA A 550 -10.31 -21.21 34.71
N GLU A 551 -10.95 -21.14 33.53
CA GLU A 551 -10.98 -22.26 32.58
C GLU A 551 -9.59 -22.60 32.02
N GLN A 552 -8.79 -21.60 31.64
CA GLN A 552 -7.47 -21.81 31.04
C GLN A 552 -6.40 -22.21 32.07
N MET A 553 -6.45 -21.62 33.26
CA MET A 553 -5.51 -21.92 34.36
C MET A 553 -5.89 -23.21 35.11
N LYS A 554 -7.10 -23.74 34.88
CA LYS A 554 -7.67 -24.92 35.57
C LYS A 554 -7.81 -24.73 37.08
N TYR A 555 -8.25 -23.54 37.48
CA TYR A 555 -8.61 -23.22 38.85
C TYR A 555 -10.11 -22.87 38.94
N PRO A 556 -10.82 -23.31 40.00
CA PRO A 556 -12.14 -22.78 40.32
C PRO A 556 -12.09 -21.26 40.54
N LEU A 557 -13.18 -20.57 40.21
CA LEU A 557 -13.28 -19.11 40.36
C LEU A 557 -13.12 -18.68 41.82
N GLU A 558 -13.57 -19.51 42.78
CA GLU A 558 -13.48 -19.28 44.22
C GLU A 558 -12.07 -19.44 44.78
N MET A 559 -11.14 -20.00 43.99
CA MET A 559 -9.75 -20.24 44.37
C MET A 559 -8.77 -19.22 43.80
N ILE A 560 -9.27 -18.20 43.09
CA ILE A 560 -8.44 -17.17 42.45
C ILE A 560 -8.92 -15.76 42.80
N ARG A 561 -7.99 -14.81 42.96
CA ARG A 561 -8.29 -13.39 43.17
C ARG A 561 -7.33 -12.52 42.35
N PRO A 562 -7.85 -11.58 41.52
CA PRO A 562 -7.00 -10.68 40.74
C PRO A 562 -6.60 -9.46 41.58
N TRP A 563 -5.31 -9.13 41.54
CA TRP A 563 -4.73 -7.92 42.11
C TRP A 563 -4.00 -7.14 41.02
N PRO A 564 -4.59 -6.09 40.43
CA PRO A 564 -3.92 -5.26 39.44
C PRO A 564 -2.62 -4.69 39.99
N LEU A 565 -1.59 -4.69 39.17
CA LEU A 565 -0.30 -4.11 39.50
C LEU A 565 -0.26 -2.68 38.98
N ILE A 566 -0.11 -1.71 39.89
CA ILE A 566 -0.04 -0.29 39.55
C ILE A 566 1.31 0.31 39.90
N TYR A 567 1.75 1.26 39.10
CA TYR A 567 2.91 2.10 39.42
C TYR A 567 2.48 3.23 40.36
N ARG A 568 2.95 3.19 41.60
CA ARG A 568 2.74 4.24 42.59
C ARG A 568 3.62 5.47 42.26
N THR A 569 3.31 6.61 42.88
CA THR A 569 4.04 7.88 42.70
C THR A 569 5.53 7.79 43.07
N ASN A 570 5.90 6.84 43.92
CA ASN A 570 7.27 6.56 44.35
C ASN A 570 8.04 5.61 43.40
N GLN A 571 7.50 5.33 42.21
CA GLN A 571 8.07 4.43 41.17
C GLN A 571 8.13 2.95 41.58
N THR A 572 7.32 2.51 42.54
CA THR A 572 7.14 1.08 42.85
C THR A 572 5.92 0.51 42.12
N CYS A 573 6.02 -0.75 41.70
CA CYS A 573 4.93 -1.51 41.09
C CYS A 573 4.34 -2.46 42.14
N ARG A 574 3.14 -2.16 42.64
CA ARG A 574 2.52 -2.86 43.77
C ARG A 574 1.12 -3.37 43.43
N PRO A 575 0.71 -4.56 43.92
CA PRO A 575 -0.65 -5.04 43.77
C PRO A 575 -1.64 -4.13 44.53
N VAL A 576 -2.81 -3.90 43.97
CA VAL A 576 -3.91 -3.19 44.65
C VAL A 576 -5.19 -4.01 44.63
N ALA A 577 -6.06 -3.78 45.61
CA ALA A 577 -7.35 -4.45 45.67
C ALA A 577 -8.26 -4.01 44.52
N VAL A 578 -9.00 -4.96 43.94
CA VAL A 578 -10.15 -4.71 43.08
C VAL A 578 -11.41 -5.10 43.82
N ASP A 579 -12.43 -4.25 43.72
CA ASP A 579 -13.74 -4.56 44.28
C ASP A 579 -14.49 -5.48 43.33
N LEU A 580 -14.37 -6.79 43.54
CA LEU A 580 -15.01 -7.79 42.69
C LEU A 580 -16.55 -7.71 42.70
N GLU A 581 -17.18 -7.13 43.73
CA GLU A 581 -18.63 -6.98 43.79
C GLU A 581 -19.10 -5.79 42.95
N VAL A 582 -18.38 -4.66 43.01
CA VAL A 582 -18.71 -3.43 42.29
C VAL A 582 -18.22 -3.45 40.85
N ASP A 583 -17.03 -4.00 40.61
CA ASP A 583 -16.34 -3.94 39.32
C ASP A 583 -16.62 -5.15 38.40
N SER A 584 -17.31 -6.18 38.89
CA SER A 584 -17.60 -7.43 38.14
C SER A 584 -18.17 -7.18 36.74
N ASN A 585 -19.07 -6.21 36.61
CA ASN A 585 -19.78 -5.87 35.38
C ASN A 585 -19.13 -4.73 34.59
N LYS A 586 -18.05 -4.12 35.10
CA LYS A 586 -17.32 -3.08 34.37
C LYS A 586 -16.46 -3.71 33.27
N SER A 587 -16.19 -2.94 32.23
CA SER A 587 -15.36 -3.40 31.13
C SER A 587 -13.88 -3.47 31.53
N ILE A 588 -13.13 -4.40 30.93
CA ILE A 588 -11.70 -4.55 31.24
C ILE A 588 -10.92 -3.27 30.98
N ILE A 589 -11.22 -2.52 29.90
CA ILE A 589 -10.50 -1.28 29.59
C ILE A 589 -10.75 -0.17 30.62
N ASP A 590 -11.95 -0.12 31.20
CA ASP A 590 -12.30 0.87 32.24
C ASP A 590 -11.58 0.54 33.55
N ILE A 591 -11.50 -0.74 33.91
CA ILE A 591 -10.78 -1.19 35.13
C ILE A 591 -9.27 -1.03 34.96
N ALA A 592 -8.75 -1.27 33.75
CA ALA A 592 -7.35 -1.07 33.43
C ALA A 592 -6.95 0.41 33.29
N ASP A 593 -7.88 1.35 33.43
CA ASP A 593 -7.68 2.79 33.20
C ASP A 593 -6.99 3.08 31.85
N SER A 594 -7.51 2.46 30.79
CA SER A 594 -6.95 2.53 29.43
C SER A 594 -5.52 1.99 29.26
N THR A 595 -4.97 1.29 30.25
CA THR A 595 -3.62 0.71 30.19
C THR A 595 -3.61 -0.58 29.38
N SER A 596 -2.72 -0.69 28.39
CA SER A 596 -2.49 -1.92 27.62
C SER A 596 -0.99 -2.05 27.28
N PRO A 597 -0.31 -3.13 27.68
CA PRO A 597 -0.85 -4.31 28.38
C PRO A 597 -1.25 -4.01 29.84
N TRP A 598 -2.31 -4.65 30.32
CA TRP A 598 -2.76 -4.54 31.71
C TRP A 598 -2.19 -5.70 32.55
N THR A 599 -1.47 -5.41 33.63
CA THR A 599 -0.76 -6.43 34.39
C THR A 599 -1.45 -6.73 35.73
N ILE A 600 -1.66 -8.01 36.02
CA ILE A 600 -2.40 -8.50 37.19
C ILE A 600 -1.57 -9.57 37.90
N PHE A 601 -1.42 -9.44 39.22
CA PHE A 601 -1.05 -10.54 40.09
C PHE A 601 -2.28 -11.39 40.37
N LEU A 602 -2.28 -12.64 39.90
CA LEU A 602 -3.33 -13.60 40.19
C LEU A 602 -2.94 -14.41 41.42
N GLU A 603 -3.61 -14.12 42.53
CA GLU A 603 -3.50 -14.91 43.73
C GLU A 603 -4.27 -16.22 43.55
N THR A 604 -3.65 -17.35 43.90
CA THR A 604 -4.24 -18.67 43.82
C THR A 604 -4.09 -19.39 45.16
N VAL A 605 -5.08 -20.17 45.56
CA VAL A 605 -4.95 -21.08 46.72
C VAL A 605 -3.84 -22.09 46.46
N GLU A 606 -2.97 -22.34 47.45
CA GLU A 606 -1.93 -23.37 47.34
C GLU A 606 -2.57 -24.75 47.13
N PRO A 607 -2.22 -25.51 46.07
CA PRO A 607 -2.86 -26.77 45.73
C PRO A 607 -2.87 -27.81 46.86
N ASP A 608 -1.84 -27.80 47.72
CA ASP A 608 -1.66 -28.75 48.81
C ASP A 608 -2.23 -28.27 50.16
N SER A 609 -2.79 -27.05 50.23
CA SER A 609 -3.32 -26.46 51.47
C SER A 609 -4.62 -27.08 51.96
N GLY A 610 -5.36 -27.77 51.08
CA GLY A 610 -6.67 -28.35 51.38
C GLY A 610 -7.79 -27.31 51.59
N LEU A 611 -7.53 -26.03 51.34
CA LEU A 611 -8.53 -24.97 51.46
C LEU A 611 -9.50 -24.99 50.26
N PRO A 612 -10.83 -24.90 50.50
CA PRO A 612 -11.82 -24.96 49.43
C PRO A 612 -11.97 -23.66 48.64
N CYS A 613 -11.52 -22.53 49.19
CA CYS A 613 -11.60 -21.20 48.59
C CYS A 613 -10.51 -20.28 49.15
N ILE A 614 -10.27 -19.16 48.47
CA ILE A 614 -9.39 -18.10 48.97
C ILE A 614 -9.97 -17.48 50.25
N GLN A 615 -9.10 -16.98 51.14
CA GLN A 615 -9.55 -16.32 52.37
C GLN A 615 -10.35 -15.05 52.05
N GLU A 616 -11.36 -14.75 52.87
CA GLU A 616 -12.08 -13.47 52.78
C GLU A 616 -11.10 -12.32 53.04
N PHE A 617 -11.31 -11.22 52.32
CA PHE A 617 -10.50 -10.00 52.43
C PHE A 617 -11.46 -8.82 52.49
N ASP A 618 -11.43 -8.09 53.60
CA ASP A 618 -12.19 -6.86 53.77
C ASP A 618 -11.31 -5.67 53.44
N LYS A 619 -11.56 -5.06 52.27
CA LYS A 619 -10.81 -3.88 51.77
C LYS A 619 -10.80 -2.67 52.73
N GLU A 620 -11.72 -2.61 53.70
CA GLU A 620 -11.79 -1.49 54.66
C GLU A 620 -11.00 -1.76 55.95
N SER A 621 -10.77 -3.03 56.30
CA SER A 621 -10.24 -3.41 57.61
C SER A 621 -9.01 -4.32 57.57
N ASP A 622 -8.73 -4.92 56.41
CA ASP A 622 -7.59 -5.77 56.11
C ASP A 622 -6.62 -5.10 55.13
N VAL A 623 -5.36 -5.55 55.16
CA VAL A 623 -4.31 -5.18 54.22
C VAL A 623 -3.56 -6.42 53.74
N LEU A 624 -3.23 -6.47 52.45
CA LEU A 624 -2.36 -7.48 51.86
C LEU A 624 -0.88 -7.09 52.01
N LEU A 625 -0.12 -7.86 52.78
CA LEU A 625 1.32 -7.67 52.98
C LEU A 625 2.14 -8.79 52.35
N PHE A 626 3.30 -8.43 51.79
CA PHE A 626 4.27 -9.35 51.19
C PHE A 626 5.55 -9.40 52.01
N PHE A 627 6.24 -10.54 52.01
CA PHE A 627 7.39 -10.75 52.87
C PHE A 627 8.64 -11.20 52.11
N LYS A 628 9.79 -10.65 52.50
CA LYS A 628 11.11 -11.08 52.03
C LYS A 628 12.02 -11.39 53.20
N LEU A 629 12.65 -12.56 53.20
CA LEU A 629 13.72 -12.91 54.13
C LEU A 629 15.07 -12.49 53.54
N TYR A 630 15.82 -11.69 54.31
CA TYR A 630 17.23 -11.43 54.03
C TYR A 630 18.14 -12.39 54.80
N ASP A 631 19.06 -13.01 54.07
CA ASP A 631 20.19 -13.73 54.64
C ASP A 631 21.48 -12.90 54.48
N PRO A 632 21.97 -12.25 55.56
CA PRO A 632 23.21 -11.47 55.54
C PRO A 632 24.46 -12.27 55.19
N LYS A 633 24.48 -13.59 55.47
CA LYS A 633 25.67 -14.43 55.22
C LYS A 633 25.85 -14.70 53.73
N ASN A 634 24.74 -15.01 53.06
CA ASN A 634 24.74 -15.35 51.64
C ASN A 634 24.44 -14.15 50.73
N LYS A 635 24.04 -13.00 51.30
CA LYS A 635 23.62 -11.80 50.57
C LYS A 635 22.48 -12.09 49.61
N ARG A 636 21.45 -12.79 50.09
CA ARG A 636 20.30 -13.24 49.29
C ARG A 636 18.98 -12.80 49.88
N MET A 637 18.06 -12.40 49.00
CA MET A 637 16.64 -12.25 49.27
C MET A 637 15.91 -13.56 48.96
N SER A 638 14.98 -13.94 49.83
CA SER A 638 14.05 -15.05 49.59
C SER A 638 12.62 -14.55 49.79
N TYR A 639 11.76 -14.80 48.81
CA TYR A 639 10.34 -14.49 48.94
C TYR A 639 9.68 -15.43 49.97
N CYS A 640 8.89 -14.86 50.88
CA CYS A 640 8.22 -15.56 51.98
C CYS A 640 6.70 -15.37 51.93
N GLY A 641 6.13 -15.41 50.72
CA GLY A 641 4.69 -15.35 50.52
C GLY A 641 4.05 -14.01 50.88
N HIS A 642 2.73 -14.03 51.01
CA HIS A 642 1.89 -12.89 51.39
C HIS A 642 0.84 -13.31 52.43
N THR A 643 0.25 -12.35 53.15
CA THR A 643 -0.77 -12.61 54.18
C THR A 643 -1.74 -11.44 54.28
N TYR A 644 -3.01 -11.72 54.56
CA TYR A 644 -3.99 -10.70 54.98
C TYR A 644 -3.88 -10.43 56.47
N MET A 645 -3.79 -9.16 56.83
CA MET A 645 -3.69 -8.72 58.21
C MET A 645 -4.70 -7.61 58.47
N SER A 646 -5.39 -7.63 59.60
CA SER A 646 -6.18 -6.46 59.97
C SER A 646 -5.25 -5.27 60.23
N ILE A 647 -5.60 -4.10 59.70
CA ILE A 647 -4.85 -2.83 59.81
C ILE A 647 -4.55 -2.46 61.28
N ASN A 648 -5.45 -2.84 62.19
CA ASN A 648 -5.35 -2.59 63.64
C ASN A 648 -4.48 -3.62 64.39
N SER A 649 -4.04 -4.69 63.72
CA SER A 649 -3.19 -5.71 64.31
C SER A 649 -1.82 -5.14 64.67
N ARG A 650 -1.25 -5.57 65.80
CA ARG A 650 0.11 -5.15 66.19
C ARG A 650 1.14 -5.82 65.30
N ALA A 651 2.19 -5.09 64.90
CA ALA A 651 3.25 -5.65 64.06
C ALA A 651 3.93 -6.90 64.67
N ARG A 652 3.98 -7.02 66.01
CA ARG A 652 4.46 -8.21 66.73
C ARG A 652 3.76 -9.52 66.30
N SER A 653 2.50 -9.45 65.87
CA SER A 653 1.75 -10.61 65.38
C SER A 653 2.33 -11.21 64.09
N LEU A 654 3.16 -10.46 63.36
CA LEU A 654 3.89 -10.98 62.19
C LEU A 654 5.01 -11.94 62.60
N VAL A 655 5.64 -11.76 63.77
CA VAL A 655 6.85 -12.51 64.14
C VAL A 655 6.65 -14.03 64.11
N PRO A 656 5.59 -14.61 64.69
CA PRO A 656 5.35 -16.05 64.60
C PRO A 656 5.14 -16.53 63.16
N ILE A 657 4.41 -15.76 62.35
CA ILE A 657 4.11 -16.08 60.94
C ILE A 657 5.41 -16.09 60.12
N LEU A 658 6.27 -15.09 60.32
CA LEU A 658 7.55 -14.97 59.60
C LEU A 658 8.56 -16.04 60.04
N ASN A 659 8.58 -16.37 61.33
CA ASN A 659 9.41 -17.47 61.83
C ASN A 659 8.99 -18.81 61.22
N ASP A 660 7.69 -19.13 61.19
CA ASP A 660 7.18 -20.35 60.55
C ASP A 660 7.55 -20.43 59.06
N ARG A 661 7.30 -19.35 58.31
CA ARG A 661 7.61 -19.27 56.87
C ARG A 661 9.09 -19.35 56.55
N ALA A 662 9.95 -18.85 57.44
CA ALA A 662 11.39 -18.95 57.30
C ALA A 662 11.97 -20.27 57.83
N GLY A 663 11.15 -21.13 58.44
CA GLY A 663 11.59 -22.36 59.10
C GLY A 663 12.44 -22.10 60.36
N PHE A 664 12.24 -20.97 61.02
CA PHE A 664 12.91 -20.61 62.26
C PHE A 664 12.10 -21.06 63.50
N PRO A 665 12.74 -21.28 64.65
CA PRO A 665 12.04 -21.44 65.92
C PRO A 665 11.10 -20.25 66.21
N GLU A 666 9.91 -20.52 66.77
CA GLU A 666 8.87 -19.50 67.01
C GLU A 666 9.34 -18.29 67.82
N ASP A 667 10.31 -18.49 68.71
CA ASP A 667 10.87 -17.49 69.63
C ASP A 667 12.09 -16.74 69.06
N THR A 668 12.44 -16.96 67.79
CA THR A 668 13.55 -16.26 67.14
C THR A 668 13.27 -14.77 67.04
N GLU A 669 14.17 -13.93 67.57
CA GLU A 669 14.09 -12.48 67.42
C GLU A 669 14.38 -12.06 65.97
N LEU A 670 13.50 -11.22 65.43
CA LEU A 670 13.58 -10.71 64.06
C LEU A 670 13.78 -9.20 64.04
N LEU A 671 14.58 -8.73 63.07
CA LEU A 671 14.62 -7.34 62.65
C LEU A 671 13.69 -7.19 61.45
N LEU A 672 12.71 -6.28 61.55
CA LEU A 672 11.76 -5.98 60.49
C LEU A 672 12.11 -4.64 59.84
N PHE A 673 11.96 -4.60 58.52
CA PHE A 673 12.18 -3.44 57.69
C PHE A 673 11.04 -3.30 56.68
N GLU A 674 10.67 -2.07 56.37
CA GLU A 674 9.74 -1.73 55.32
C GLU A 674 10.50 -1.36 54.04
N GLU A 675 10.15 -2.00 52.92
CA GLU A 675 10.69 -1.66 51.60
C GLU A 675 9.78 -0.62 50.92
N VAL A 676 10.02 0.65 51.24
CA VAL A 676 9.19 1.78 50.80
C VAL A 676 9.34 2.04 49.29
N LYS A 677 10.58 2.14 48.81
CA LYS A 677 10.93 2.40 47.39
C LYS A 677 12.39 2.03 47.12
N PRO A 678 12.86 2.07 45.86
CA PRO A 678 14.25 1.75 45.56
C PRO A 678 15.25 2.57 46.41
N ASN A 679 16.20 1.87 47.02
CA ASN A 679 17.21 2.40 47.94
C ASN A 679 16.68 3.00 49.26
N VAL A 680 15.38 2.91 49.55
CA VAL A 680 14.78 3.40 50.79
C VAL A 680 14.12 2.23 51.52
N VAL A 681 14.83 1.75 52.52
CA VAL A 681 14.39 0.69 53.41
C VAL A 681 14.45 1.20 54.85
N GLU A 682 13.30 1.21 55.51
CA GLU A 682 13.12 1.79 56.84
C GLU A 682 13.01 0.69 57.89
N ARG A 683 13.60 0.90 59.07
CA ARG A 683 13.56 -0.11 60.13
C ARG A 683 12.32 0.11 60.97
N ILE A 684 11.57 -0.95 61.20
CA ILE A 684 10.45 -0.95 62.14
C ILE A 684 11.00 -1.02 63.56
N GLU A 685 10.97 0.10 64.30
CA GLU A 685 11.54 0.18 65.64
C GLU A 685 10.61 -0.36 66.73
N ASN A 686 9.29 -0.13 66.60
CA ASN A 686 8.33 -0.47 67.64
C ASN A 686 7.26 -1.44 67.13
N ILE A 687 7.51 -2.73 67.29
CA ILE A 687 6.60 -3.79 66.87
C ILE A 687 5.33 -3.91 67.74
N ASP A 688 5.22 -3.16 68.84
CA ASP A 688 4.06 -3.20 69.74
C ASP A 688 2.91 -2.30 69.32
N LEU A 689 3.13 -1.47 68.31
CA LEU A 689 2.12 -0.60 67.74
C LEU A 689 1.34 -1.32 66.62
N PRO A 690 0.10 -0.87 66.33
CA PRO A 690 -0.66 -1.30 65.15
C PRO A 690 0.10 -1.05 63.84
N LEU A 691 -0.13 -1.88 62.81
CA LEU A 691 0.51 -1.79 61.50
C LEU A 691 0.41 -0.38 60.88
N GLU A 692 -0.77 0.25 60.95
CA GLU A 692 -1.03 1.61 60.45
C GLU A 692 -0.12 2.69 61.08
N LYS A 693 0.40 2.45 62.30
CA LYS A 693 1.28 3.39 63.00
C LYS A 693 2.76 3.09 62.80
N VAL A 694 3.06 1.92 62.24
CA VAL A 694 4.42 1.38 62.12
C VAL A 694 4.94 1.53 60.70
N LEU A 695 4.06 1.38 59.71
CA LEU A 695 4.36 1.49 58.28
C LEU A 695 3.95 2.87 57.79
N ASP A 696 4.74 3.47 56.91
CA ASP A 696 4.45 4.79 56.33
C ASP A 696 3.45 4.65 55.17
N GLU A 697 2.29 5.31 55.27
CA GLU A 697 1.21 5.21 54.29
C GLU A 697 0.82 3.75 53.94
N LEU A 698 0.42 2.97 54.96
CA LEU A 698 0.02 1.57 54.81
C LEU A 698 -0.96 1.35 53.65
N MET A 699 -0.57 0.48 52.71
CA MET A 699 -1.34 0.12 51.52
C MET A 699 -1.22 -1.37 51.18
N ASP A 700 -2.19 -1.89 50.41
CA ASP A 700 -2.08 -3.23 49.82
C ASP A 700 -0.83 -3.34 48.95
N GLY A 701 -0.10 -4.44 49.09
CA GLY A 701 1.12 -4.69 48.32
C GLY A 701 2.41 -4.24 49.00
N ASP A 702 2.34 -3.66 50.20
CA ASP A 702 3.53 -3.26 50.95
C ASP A 702 4.40 -4.47 51.30
N ILE A 703 5.72 -4.27 51.24
CA ILE A 703 6.72 -5.32 51.48
C ILE A 703 7.41 -5.11 52.82
N ILE A 704 7.36 -6.14 53.67
CA ILE A 704 8.16 -6.22 54.88
C ILE A 704 9.34 -7.18 54.63
N VAL A 705 10.54 -6.65 54.74
CA VAL A 705 11.79 -7.40 54.70
C VAL A 705 12.19 -7.74 56.12
N PHE A 706 12.51 -9.00 56.41
CA PHE A 706 12.92 -9.43 57.74
C PHE A 706 14.23 -10.21 57.71
N GLN A 707 14.94 -10.18 58.82
CA GLN A 707 16.16 -10.96 59.03
C GLN A 707 16.28 -11.33 60.50
N ARG A 708 17.09 -12.35 60.80
CA ARG A 708 17.40 -12.75 62.17
C ARG A 708 18.21 -11.67 62.91
N ALA A 709 17.83 -11.40 64.15
CA ALA A 709 18.54 -10.46 65.02
C ALA A 709 19.74 -11.09 65.75
N ASP A 710 19.75 -12.42 65.88
CA ASP A 710 20.72 -13.19 66.66
C ASP A 710 22.02 -13.54 65.89
N ILE A 711 22.19 -13.01 64.67
CA ILE A 711 23.38 -13.23 63.83
C ILE A 711 24.51 -12.30 64.28
N ASN A 712 25.74 -12.83 64.37
CA ASN A 712 26.93 -11.99 64.52
C ASN A 712 27.23 -11.27 63.19
N PHE A 713 26.92 -9.98 63.14
CA PHE A 713 27.08 -9.14 61.96
C PHE A 713 28.52 -8.76 61.64
N ALA A 714 29.47 -8.97 62.55
CA ALA A 714 30.86 -8.54 62.38
C ALA A 714 31.58 -9.16 61.17
N ASP A 715 31.14 -10.34 60.73
CA ASP A 715 31.72 -11.08 59.59
C ASP A 715 30.91 -10.91 58.30
N CYS A 716 29.85 -10.11 58.30
CA CYS A 716 28.97 -9.89 57.14
C CYS A 716 29.35 -8.59 56.41
N GLU A 717 29.53 -8.66 55.08
CA GLU A 717 29.82 -7.49 54.24
C GLU A 717 28.62 -6.53 54.15
N LEU A 718 27.40 -7.08 54.15
CA LEU A 718 26.14 -6.34 54.15
C LEU A 718 25.29 -6.81 55.34
N PRO A 719 25.54 -6.29 56.56
CA PRO A 719 24.88 -6.72 57.80
C PRO A 719 23.35 -6.67 57.79
N THR A 720 22.78 -5.67 57.12
CA THR A 720 21.34 -5.40 57.16
C THR A 720 20.69 -5.39 55.78
N ALA A 721 19.40 -5.70 55.72
CA ALA A 721 18.59 -5.56 54.51
C ALA A 721 18.64 -4.12 53.98
N LYS A 722 18.71 -3.12 54.86
CA LYS A 722 18.88 -1.72 54.49
C LYS A 722 20.18 -1.46 53.72
N GLU A 723 21.28 -2.11 54.09
CA GLU A 723 22.55 -2.01 53.37
C GLU A 723 22.54 -2.83 52.08
N TYR A 724 21.80 -3.93 52.02
CA TYR A 724 21.64 -4.72 50.81
C TYR A 724 20.99 -3.93 49.67
N PHE A 725 19.97 -3.13 49.98
CA PHE A 725 19.26 -2.32 49.00
C PHE A 725 19.90 -0.94 48.74
N ARG A 726 21.04 -0.62 49.37
CA ARG A 726 21.75 0.65 49.20
C ARG A 726 22.95 0.50 48.29
#